data_AF-A0A4R0HE02-F1
#
_entry.id   AF-A0A4R0HE02-F1
#
_cell.length_a   1.000
_cell.length_b   1.000
_cell.length_c   1.000
_cell.angle_alpha   90.00
_cell.angle_beta   90.00
_cell.angle_gamma   90.00
#
_symmetry.space_group_name_H-M   'P 1'
#
loop_
_entity.id
_entity.type
_entity.pdbx_description
1 polymer ?
#
loop_
_entity_poly.entity_id
_entity_poly.type
_entity_poly.pdbx_seq_one_letter_code
_entity_poly.pdbx_strand_id
1 'polypeptide(L)'
;MNPLEPRPIDLPGRVDLGLGTDLSFLDDAKILGAPEDPADLPRWRAKLAEWRFGAIERTRYDGSHYNEPGREWTQTAYSVALVWLWDDLLYNVETGRFTPEKFVEHGVAEFGGYDAIVLWHAYPVIGIDDRNQFDFYRDVPGLRALIDDLHRLGLKVFFDYNPWDVGTRRADRSDSDEFATLVTDYAVDGVFLDTLKEGDPKFTRAIRQANPAIALEGESRLPMARIGDHALSWAQWFADTRAPGVLRAHLFERRHMMHHTRRWNRDHSDELQSAWVNGVGMLVWESVFSAWVGWNARDRATLRRMVAAQRAFAPVLIAGDWIQLTPEIPEKARDHGVYGSRFDLADITFWTLINRHDEDFDGIVLRSEDQVGDWYDVTSGVPITADDDGVHLTVPGRGVAGIVRVGATAGASCRATARKLGTMPRAHVSESAFPMRPAERVVVPPVSGPAEIGPTVDVPAGERTLTVRHRRRETGLYDTAPYVEEWKPLPPRLHDIQTVEREVSLPGGSVAIAEVTNAEYLAFMQATGYRPLVPNRFLQHWVDGAPAPGTEDQPVTYVDLPDARAYAAWRGGRLPTEDEWQIGALEEGFIRREPLVWNLTESEHRDGRSRFCILKGGSHYVAEGSDWYADGGPQDPDVSFKLVLTGGGLDRSENIGFRCAG
;
A
#
# COMPACT_ATOMS: atom_id res chain seq x y z
N MET A 1 25.09 1.66 4.87
CA MET A 1 24.43 2.92 4.44
C MET A 1 23.53 3.37 5.57
N ASN A 2 23.44 4.67 5.83
CA ASN A 2 22.48 5.23 6.78
C ASN A 2 21.06 5.04 6.21
N PRO A 3 20.14 4.32 6.88
CA PRO A 3 18.79 4.10 6.38
C PRO A 3 17.93 5.37 6.38
N LEU A 4 18.38 6.45 7.03
CA LEU A 4 17.67 7.75 7.09
C LEU A 4 18.07 8.70 5.95
N GLU A 5 19.07 8.35 5.14
CA GLU A 5 19.57 9.20 4.07
C GLU A 5 19.25 8.63 2.69
N PRO A 6 18.97 9.49 1.69
CA PRO A 6 18.86 9.06 0.31
C PRO A 6 20.09 8.31 -0.18
N ARG A 7 19.86 7.20 -0.87
CA ARG A 7 20.94 6.49 -1.57
C ARG A 7 21.40 7.32 -2.78
N PRO A 8 22.62 7.11 -3.29
CA PRO A 8 23.09 7.82 -4.47
C PRO A 8 22.16 7.74 -5.70
N ILE A 9 21.48 6.60 -5.89
CA ILE A 9 20.49 6.39 -6.97
C ILE A 9 19.15 7.11 -6.74
N ASP A 10 18.88 7.52 -5.51
CA ASP A 10 17.66 8.22 -5.12
C ASP A 10 17.82 9.74 -5.12
N LEU A 11 19.07 10.23 -5.20
CA LEU A 11 19.40 11.66 -5.31
C LEU A 11 18.91 12.26 -6.65
N PRO A 12 18.55 13.56 -6.66
CA PRO A 12 18.17 14.23 -7.88
C PRO A 12 19.33 14.25 -8.90
N GLY A 13 19.01 13.98 -10.16
CA GLY A 13 19.97 14.04 -11.26
C GLY A 13 20.35 15.50 -11.53
N ARG A 14 21.63 15.83 -11.40
CA ARG A 14 22.14 17.17 -11.70
C ARG A 14 22.18 17.39 -13.21
N VAL A 15 21.49 18.42 -13.69
CA VAL A 15 21.52 18.80 -15.11
C VAL A 15 22.74 19.67 -15.37
N ASP A 16 23.65 19.19 -16.23
CA ASP A 16 24.79 19.98 -16.66
C ASP A 16 24.34 21.06 -17.66
N LEU A 17 24.62 22.32 -17.32
CA LEU A 17 24.22 23.45 -18.12
C LEU A 17 25.21 23.73 -19.26
N GLY A 18 26.41 23.16 -19.26
CA GLY A 18 27.47 23.36 -20.25
C GLY A 18 27.03 23.24 -21.72
N LEU A 19 27.75 23.90 -22.63
CA LEU A 19 27.50 23.75 -24.07
C LEU A 19 28.05 22.40 -24.56
N GLY A 20 27.27 21.68 -25.38
CA GLY A 20 27.69 20.39 -25.96
C GLY A 20 27.84 19.23 -24.96
N THR A 21 27.25 19.36 -23.77
CA THR A 21 27.24 18.32 -22.74
C THR A 21 26.43 17.10 -23.19
N ASP A 22 26.95 15.90 -23.01
CA ASP A 22 26.15 14.69 -23.16
C ASP A 22 25.17 14.57 -22.00
N LEU A 23 23.86 14.64 -22.30
CA LEU A 23 22.79 14.55 -21.32
C LEU A 23 22.25 13.12 -21.17
N SER A 24 22.80 12.12 -21.87
CA SER A 24 22.30 10.73 -21.84
C SER A 24 22.31 10.10 -20.44
N PHE A 25 23.21 10.54 -19.54
CA PHE A 25 23.23 10.08 -18.15
C PHE A 25 21.94 10.43 -17.37
N LEU A 26 21.18 11.43 -17.81
CA LEU A 26 19.88 11.78 -17.22
C LEU A 26 18.80 10.73 -17.52
N ASP A 27 19.03 9.80 -18.44
CA ASP A 27 18.13 8.66 -18.69
C ASP A 27 17.97 7.79 -17.44
N ASP A 28 18.98 7.81 -16.56
CA ASP A 28 19.00 7.09 -15.29
C ASP A 28 18.45 7.86 -14.08
N ALA A 29 18.15 9.14 -14.24
CA ALA A 29 17.60 9.95 -13.16
C ALA A 29 16.18 9.53 -12.78
N LYS A 30 15.83 9.68 -11.51
CA LYS A 30 14.44 9.61 -11.03
C LYS A 30 13.74 10.95 -11.26
N ILE A 31 14.37 12.00 -10.75
CA ILE A 31 13.96 13.39 -10.82
C ILE A 31 15.15 14.22 -11.29
N LEU A 32 14.88 15.22 -12.12
CA LEU A 32 15.87 16.13 -12.68
C LEU A 32 15.91 17.35 -11.75
N GLY A 33 17.01 17.50 -11.00
CA GLY A 33 17.14 18.52 -9.97
C GLY A 33 17.15 19.93 -10.56
N ALA A 34 16.45 20.84 -9.91
CA ALA A 34 16.45 22.26 -10.26
C ALA A 34 17.78 22.92 -9.88
N PRO A 35 18.22 23.96 -10.61
CA PRO A 35 19.39 24.74 -10.21
C PRO A 35 19.12 25.52 -8.92
N GLU A 36 20.16 25.75 -8.12
CA GLU A 36 20.06 26.59 -6.92
C GLU A 36 19.86 28.07 -7.28
N ASP A 37 20.52 28.54 -8.33
CA ASP A 37 20.38 29.92 -8.83
C ASP A 37 19.16 30.03 -9.77
N PRO A 38 18.15 30.85 -9.42
CA PRO A 38 16.99 31.08 -10.29
C PRO A 38 17.35 31.65 -11.67
N ALA A 39 18.48 32.35 -11.81
CA ALA A 39 18.95 32.88 -13.09
C ALA A 39 19.30 31.78 -14.10
N ASP A 40 19.61 30.56 -13.63
CA ASP A 40 19.92 29.41 -14.48
C ASP A 40 18.66 28.70 -15.01
N LEU A 41 17.47 28.99 -14.47
CA LEU A 41 16.23 28.29 -14.84
C LEU A 41 15.92 28.29 -16.35
N PRO A 42 16.09 29.40 -17.11
CA PRO A 42 15.88 29.38 -18.56
C PRO A 42 16.83 28.41 -19.28
N ARG A 43 18.11 28.40 -18.90
CA ARG A 43 19.12 27.50 -19.48
C ARG A 43 18.86 26.04 -19.09
N TRP A 44 18.46 25.82 -17.84
CA TRP A 44 18.08 24.51 -17.35
C TRP A 44 16.88 23.94 -18.11
N ARG A 45 15.79 24.69 -18.30
CA ARG A 45 14.66 24.26 -19.14
C ARG A 45 15.06 23.95 -20.57
N ALA A 46 15.94 24.76 -21.17
CA ALA A 46 16.47 24.47 -22.51
C ALA A 46 17.22 23.13 -22.55
N LYS A 47 18.00 22.82 -21.49
CA LYS A 47 18.68 21.52 -21.35
C LYS A 47 17.72 20.35 -21.14
N LEU A 48 16.64 20.55 -20.39
CA LEU A 48 15.59 19.54 -20.26
C LEU A 48 14.94 19.22 -21.62
N ALA A 49 14.67 20.25 -22.43
CA ALA A 49 14.15 20.07 -23.78
C ALA A 49 15.17 19.35 -24.68
N GLU A 50 16.44 19.79 -24.70
CA GLU A 50 17.54 19.14 -25.42
C GLU A 50 17.64 17.64 -25.08
N TRP A 51 17.66 17.33 -23.79
CA TRP A 51 17.69 15.95 -23.31
C TRP A 51 16.47 15.16 -23.78
N ARG A 52 15.26 15.72 -23.66
CA ARG A 52 14.01 15.05 -24.03
C ARG A 52 14.00 14.70 -25.53
N PHE A 53 14.37 15.64 -26.40
CA PHE A 53 14.48 15.37 -27.84
C PHE A 53 15.48 14.24 -28.13
N GLY A 54 16.67 14.30 -27.52
CA GLY A 54 17.67 13.23 -27.67
C GLY A 54 17.19 11.87 -27.13
N ALA A 55 16.44 11.86 -26.02
CA ALA A 55 15.90 10.64 -25.42
C ALA A 55 14.87 9.96 -26.34
N ILE A 56 14.02 10.72 -27.02
CA ILE A 56 13.05 10.19 -27.99
C ILE A 56 13.77 9.47 -29.13
N GLU A 57 14.84 10.06 -29.66
CA GLU A 57 15.65 9.44 -30.72
C GLU A 57 16.37 8.18 -30.24
N ARG A 58 17.01 8.22 -29.06
CA ARG A 58 17.75 7.08 -28.48
C ARG A 58 16.84 5.87 -28.23
N THR A 59 15.60 6.11 -27.80
CA THR A 59 14.64 5.07 -27.41
C THR A 59 13.75 4.60 -28.55
N ARG A 60 13.72 5.32 -29.67
CA ARG A 60 12.77 5.09 -30.79
C ARG A 60 11.32 5.11 -30.32
N TYR A 61 11.02 6.01 -29.38
CA TYR A 61 9.70 6.10 -28.76
C TYR A 61 8.64 6.63 -29.75
N ASP A 62 7.52 5.92 -29.86
CA ASP A 62 6.39 6.30 -30.72
C ASP A 62 5.12 6.71 -29.95
N GLY A 63 5.07 6.43 -28.64
CA GLY A 63 3.94 6.75 -27.75
C GLY A 63 2.59 6.18 -28.14
N SER A 64 2.54 5.18 -29.03
CA SER A 64 1.31 4.60 -29.57
C SER A 64 0.50 3.88 -28.50
N HIS A 65 1.16 3.19 -27.55
CA HIS A 65 0.45 2.40 -26.54
C HIS A 65 -0.40 3.25 -25.58
N TYR A 66 -0.11 4.54 -25.38
CA TYR A 66 -0.97 5.42 -24.57
C TYR A 66 -2.32 5.70 -25.23
N ASN A 67 -2.45 5.42 -26.53
CA ASN A 67 -3.68 5.59 -27.30
C ASN A 67 -4.45 4.27 -27.48
N GLU A 68 -4.04 3.20 -26.78
CA GLU A 68 -4.78 1.93 -26.78
C GLU A 68 -6.18 2.14 -26.19
N PRO A 69 -7.26 1.80 -26.91
CA PRO A 69 -8.61 2.01 -26.43
C PRO A 69 -8.86 1.29 -25.09
N GLY A 70 -9.42 2.01 -24.12
CA GLY A 70 -9.66 1.49 -22.78
C GLY A 70 -8.51 1.72 -21.79
N ARG A 71 -7.38 2.31 -22.22
CA ARG A 71 -6.26 2.69 -21.35
C ARG A 71 -6.26 4.16 -20.95
N GLU A 72 -7.16 4.97 -21.49
CA GLU A 72 -7.17 6.44 -21.28
C GLU A 72 -7.22 6.82 -19.80
N TRP A 73 -7.89 6.00 -18.97
CA TRP A 73 -7.99 6.21 -17.53
C TRP A 73 -6.63 6.27 -16.82
N THR A 74 -5.59 5.59 -17.34
CA THR A 74 -4.26 5.58 -16.72
C THR A 74 -3.64 6.97 -16.70
N GLN A 75 -3.99 7.82 -17.67
CA GLN A 75 -3.45 9.18 -17.79
C GLN A 75 -4.05 10.14 -16.75
N THR A 76 -5.16 9.74 -16.12
CA THR A 76 -5.92 10.54 -15.15
C THR A 76 -6.08 9.85 -13.79
N ALA A 77 -5.34 8.76 -13.55
CA ALA A 77 -5.36 8.04 -12.29
C ALA A 77 -4.53 8.80 -11.23
N TYR A 78 -5.02 9.93 -10.72
CA TYR A 78 -4.27 10.78 -9.79
C TYR A 78 -4.20 10.21 -8.37
N SER A 79 -5.09 9.30 -7.99
CA SER A 79 -5.08 8.67 -6.68
C SER A 79 -5.33 7.17 -6.78
N VAL A 80 -4.37 6.38 -6.31
CA VAL A 80 -4.47 4.92 -6.28
C VAL A 80 -4.32 4.46 -4.84
N ALA A 81 -5.21 3.57 -4.38
CA ALA A 81 -5.08 2.98 -3.05
C ALA A 81 -4.35 1.64 -3.13
N LEU A 82 -3.42 1.37 -2.20
CA LEU A 82 -2.90 0.02 -1.98
C LEU A 82 -3.50 -0.53 -0.68
N VAL A 83 -4.20 -1.65 -0.79
CA VAL A 83 -5.08 -2.14 0.28
C VAL A 83 -4.88 -3.63 0.48
N TRP A 84 -4.69 -4.02 1.74
CA TRP A 84 -4.79 -5.41 2.14
C TRP A 84 -6.22 -5.89 1.92
N LEU A 85 -6.41 -6.98 1.17
CA LEU A 85 -7.74 -7.46 0.78
C LEU A 85 -8.68 -7.68 1.97
N TRP A 86 -8.11 -7.96 3.15
CA TRP A 86 -8.81 -8.22 4.41
C TRP A 86 -8.81 -7.05 5.38
N ASP A 87 -8.57 -5.84 4.89
CA ASP A 87 -8.75 -4.62 5.67
C ASP A 87 -10.22 -4.44 6.07
N ASP A 88 -10.48 -4.09 7.34
CA ASP A 88 -11.81 -3.90 7.92
C ASP A 88 -12.67 -2.79 7.25
N LEU A 89 -12.08 -1.90 6.44
CA LEU A 89 -12.85 -1.00 5.57
C LEU A 89 -13.38 -1.70 4.32
N LEU A 90 -12.68 -2.72 3.83
CA LEU A 90 -13.03 -3.45 2.61
C LEU A 90 -13.74 -4.78 2.91
N TYR A 91 -13.49 -5.41 4.05
CA TYR A 91 -14.04 -6.72 4.42
C TYR A 91 -14.64 -6.70 5.84
N ASN A 92 -15.89 -7.12 5.97
CA ASN A 92 -16.58 -7.26 7.24
C ASN A 92 -16.49 -8.71 7.72
N VAL A 93 -15.72 -8.90 8.78
CA VAL A 93 -15.38 -10.20 9.36
C VAL A 93 -16.53 -10.86 10.12
N GLU A 94 -17.46 -10.07 10.66
CA GLU A 94 -18.64 -10.55 11.39
C GLU A 94 -19.69 -11.13 10.44
N THR A 95 -19.73 -10.63 9.20
CA THR A 95 -20.70 -11.06 8.18
C THR A 95 -20.08 -11.96 7.11
N GLY A 96 -18.75 -12.00 7.02
CA GLY A 96 -18.02 -12.75 6.00
C GLY A 96 -18.11 -12.16 4.60
N ARG A 97 -18.27 -10.83 4.47
CA ARG A 97 -18.57 -10.17 3.19
C ARG A 97 -17.70 -8.94 2.95
N PHE A 98 -17.38 -8.69 1.69
CA PHE A 98 -16.79 -7.42 1.28
C PHE A 98 -17.79 -6.25 1.38
N THR A 99 -17.27 -5.06 1.65
CA THR A 99 -17.99 -3.79 1.79
C THR A 99 -17.32 -2.69 0.95
N PRO A 100 -17.28 -2.83 -0.39
CA PRO A 100 -16.59 -1.86 -1.25
C PRO A 100 -17.17 -0.45 -1.17
N GLU A 101 -18.47 -0.29 -0.91
CA GLU A 101 -19.09 1.03 -0.70
C GLU A 101 -18.47 1.77 0.49
N LYS A 102 -18.29 1.08 1.62
CA LYS A 102 -17.66 1.64 2.82
C LYS A 102 -16.24 2.12 2.54
N PHE A 103 -15.48 1.34 1.77
CA PHE A 103 -14.12 1.69 1.38
C PHE A 103 -14.10 2.94 0.46
N VAL A 104 -14.97 2.98 -0.55
CA VAL A 104 -15.04 4.10 -1.50
C VAL A 104 -15.54 5.38 -0.81
N GLU A 105 -16.55 5.29 0.05
CA GLU A 105 -17.06 6.41 0.85
C GLU A 105 -15.96 7.02 1.73
N HIS A 106 -15.17 6.16 2.39
CA HIS A 106 -14.00 6.60 3.16
C HIS A 106 -12.96 7.30 2.28
N GLY A 107 -12.62 6.72 1.12
CA GLY A 107 -11.69 7.32 0.17
C GLY A 107 -12.14 8.70 -0.31
N VAL A 108 -13.43 8.88 -0.60
CA VAL A 108 -14.02 10.17 -0.97
C VAL A 108 -13.91 11.18 0.17
N ALA A 109 -14.28 10.77 1.38
CA ALA A 109 -14.28 11.65 2.55
C ALA A 109 -12.87 12.14 2.92
N GLU A 110 -11.92 11.22 2.99
CA GLU A 110 -10.58 11.50 3.51
C GLU A 110 -9.61 12.00 2.42
N PHE A 111 -9.66 11.44 1.21
CA PHE A 111 -8.65 11.68 0.17
C PHE A 111 -9.20 12.31 -1.12
N GLY A 112 -10.51 12.54 -1.20
CA GLY A 112 -11.16 13.04 -2.42
C GLY A 112 -11.45 11.95 -3.47
N GLY A 113 -11.36 10.68 -3.08
CA GLY A 113 -11.71 9.51 -3.89
C GLY A 113 -10.52 8.92 -4.63
N TYR A 114 -10.59 7.61 -4.89
CA TYR A 114 -9.57 6.86 -5.63
C TYR A 114 -10.01 6.63 -7.08
N ASP A 115 -9.06 6.65 -8.00
CA ASP A 115 -9.26 6.27 -9.40
C ASP A 115 -9.00 4.77 -9.61
N ALA A 116 -8.14 4.17 -8.79
CA ALA A 116 -7.86 2.75 -8.80
C ALA A 116 -7.49 2.18 -7.41
N ILE A 117 -7.51 0.86 -7.30
CA ILE A 117 -7.12 0.10 -6.12
C ILE A 117 -6.22 -1.08 -6.51
N VAL A 118 -5.12 -1.25 -5.77
CA VAL A 118 -4.27 -2.44 -5.78
C VAL A 118 -4.73 -3.35 -4.65
N LEU A 119 -5.21 -4.54 -5.00
CA LEU A 119 -5.65 -5.57 -4.05
C LEU A 119 -4.46 -6.45 -3.65
N TRP A 120 -3.84 -6.16 -2.51
CA TRP A 120 -2.75 -6.96 -1.96
C TRP A 120 -3.29 -8.23 -1.28
N HIS A 121 -2.69 -9.39 -1.57
CA HIS A 121 -3.36 -10.70 -1.38
C HIS A 121 -2.61 -11.74 -0.55
N ALA A 122 -1.27 -11.82 -0.64
CA ALA A 122 -0.51 -12.98 -0.12
C ALA A 122 0.54 -12.66 0.95
N TYR A 123 1.49 -11.75 0.70
CA TYR A 123 2.48 -11.35 1.72
C TYR A 123 1.80 -10.57 2.86
N PRO A 124 2.11 -10.82 4.15
CA PRO A 124 3.23 -11.60 4.70
C PRO A 124 2.90 -13.05 5.06
N VAL A 125 1.77 -13.58 4.59
CA VAL A 125 1.25 -14.91 4.96
C VAL A 125 1.76 -16.01 4.03
N ILE A 126 2.01 -15.70 2.76
CA ILE A 126 2.51 -16.67 1.77
C ILE A 126 3.76 -17.42 2.27
N GLY A 127 3.80 -18.73 2.04
CA GLY A 127 4.79 -19.64 2.60
C GLY A 127 4.39 -20.26 3.95
N ILE A 128 3.21 -19.93 4.49
CA ILE A 128 2.62 -20.63 5.65
C ILE A 128 2.18 -22.06 5.29
N ASP A 129 1.81 -22.28 4.03
CA ASP A 129 1.50 -23.56 3.41
C ASP A 129 1.88 -23.55 1.93
N ASP A 130 1.53 -24.62 1.21
CA ASP A 130 1.93 -24.85 -0.16
C ASP A 130 1.27 -23.92 -1.20
N ARG A 131 0.28 -23.10 -0.82
CA ARG A 131 -0.39 -22.16 -1.72
C ARG A 131 0.58 -21.15 -2.31
N ASN A 132 0.51 -20.98 -3.63
CA ASN A 132 1.25 -19.94 -4.34
C ASN A 132 0.44 -18.64 -4.44
N GLN A 133 1.06 -17.57 -4.91
CA GLN A 133 0.42 -16.25 -5.07
C GLN A 133 -0.92 -16.31 -5.83
N PHE A 134 -1.06 -17.17 -6.85
CA PHE A 134 -2.28 -17.26 -7.63
C PHE A 134 -3.43 -17.94 -6.86
N ASP A 135 -3.11 -18.93 -6.02
CA ASP A 135 -4.09 -19.58 -5.14
C ASP A 135 -4.65 -18.57 -4.13
N PHE A 136 -3.82 -17.65 -3.61
CA PHE A 136 -4.24 -16.59 -2.71
C PHE A 136 -5.24 -15.59 -3.34
N TYR A 137 -5.37 -15.53 -4.67
CA TYR A 137 -6.49 -14.86 -5.32
C TYR A 137 -7.68 -15.80 -5.56
N ARG A 138 -7.44 -17.01 -6.07
CA ARG A 138 -8.51 -17.93 -6.48
C ARG A 138 -9.34 -18.44 -5.32
N ASP A 139 -8.73 -18.60 -4.15
CA ASP A 139 -9.40 -19.13 -2.97
C ASP A 139 -10.23 -18.06 -2.23
N VAL A 140 -10.18 -16.79 -2.64
CA VAL A 140 -10.91 -15.69 -1.99
C VAL A 140 -12.41 -15.79 -2.30
N PRO A 141 -13.27 -16.09 -1.30
CA PRO A 141 -14.70 -16.18 -1.53
C PRO A 141 -15.28 -14.82 -1.90
N GLY A 142 -15.97 -14.74 -3.04
CA GLY A 142 -16.64 -13.51 -3.48
C GLY A 142 -15.73 -12.48 -4.15
N LEU A 143 -14.47 -12.82 -4.48
CA LEU A 143 -13.54 -11.88 -5.14
C LEU A 143 -14.10 -11.29 -6.44
N ARG A 144 -14.75 -12.12 -7.28
CA ARG A 144 -15.36 -11.63 -8.52
C ARG A 144 -16.42 -10.55 -8.25
N ALA A 145 -17.30 -10.79 -7.28
CA ALA A 145 -18.34 -9.84 -6.92
C ALA A 145 -17.77 -8.55 -6.35
N LEU A 146 -16.71 -8.63 -5.52
CA LEU A 146 -15.97 -7.45 -5.05
C LEU A 146 -15.47 -6.60 -6.22
N ILE A 147 -14.87 -7.22 -7.24
CA ILE A 147 -14.32 -6.50 -8.39
C ILE A 147 -15.43 -5.86 -9.23
N ASP A 148 -16.53 -6.59 -9.45
CA ASP A 148 -17.72 -6.04 -10.13
C ASP A 148 -18.28 -4.82 -9.40
N ASP A 149 -18.35 -4.86 -8.07
CA ASP A 149 -18.81 -3.73 -7.26
C ASP A 149 -17.83 -2.56 -7.28
N LEU A 150 -16.52 -2.81 -7.23
CA LEU A 150 -15.50 -1.76 -7.38
C LEU A 150 -15.59 -1.07 -8.76
N HIS A 151 -15.76 -1.84 -9.84
CA HIS A 151 -15.98 -1.32 -11.19
C HIS A 151 -17.27 -0.49 -11.27
N ARG A 152 -18.37 -0.97 -10.67
CA ARG A 152 -19.64 -0.24 -10.59
C ARG A 152 -19.50 1.08 -9.82
N LEU A 153 -18.64 1.12 -8.81
CA LEU A 153 -18.30 2.31 -8.03
C LEU A 153 -17.27 3.22 -8.74
N GLY A 154 -16.80 2.83 -9.93
CA GLY A 154 -15.94 3.65 -10.78
C GLY A 154 -14.44 3.47 -10.56
N LEU A 155 -14.02 2.49 -9.76
CA LEU A 155 -12.60 2.21 -9.53
C LEU A 155 -12.06 1.23 -10.56
N LYS A 156 -10.79 1.40 -10.91
CA LYS A 156 -9.99 0.41 -11.63
C LYS A 156 -9.30 -0.54 -10.67
N VAL A 157 -9.16 -1.81 -11.04
CA VAL A 157 -8.62 -2.84 -10.15
C VAL A 157 -7.30 -3.38 -10.66
N PHE A 158 -6.31 -3.41 -9.77
CA PHE A 158 -5.02 -4.03 -9.98
C PHE A 158 -4.87 -5.28 -9.14
N PHE A 159 -4.33 -6.32 -9.77
CA PHE A 159 -3.75 -7.45 -9.05
C PHE A 159 -2.25 -7.28 -8.94
N ASP A 160 -1.70 -7.76 -7.84
CA ASP A 160 -0.28 -7.78 -7.55
C ASP A 160 0.36 -9.06 -8.11
N TYR A 161 1.58 -8.93 -8.63
CA TYR A 161 2.41 -10.04 -9.08
C TYR A 161 3.72 -10.07 -8.29
N ASN A 162 3.95 -11.14 -7.54
CA ASN A 162 5.16 -11.33 -6.72
C ASN A 162 6.17 -12.21 -7.48
N PRO A 163 7.18 -11.64 -8.15
CA PRO A 163 8.16 -12.43 -8.93
C PRO A 163 9.10 -13.27 -8.06
N TRP A 164 9.17 -12.96 -6.76
CA TRP A 164 10.00 -13.66 -5.79
C TRP A 164 9.32 -14.92 -5.23
N ASP A 165 8.04 -15.13 -5.52
CA ASP A 165 7.35 -16.38 -5.20
C ASP A 165 7.76 -17.47 -6.20
N VAL A 166 8.85 -18.16 -5.87
CA VAL A 166 9.50 -19.23 -6.66
C VAL A 166 9.57 -20.57 -5.94
N GLY A 167 9.16 -20.60 -4.67
CA GLY A 167 9.43 -21.67 -3.69
C GLY A 167 8.18 -22.32 -3.10
N THR A 168 7.01 -21.69 -3.27
CA THR A 168 5.71 -22.34 -3.04
C THR A 168 5.40 -23.34 -4.17
N ARG A 169 4.27 -24.04 -4.09
CA ARG A 169 3.86 -25.02 -5.10
C ARG A 169 3.79 -24.36 -6.49
N ARG A 170 4.60 -24.84 -7.42
CA ARG A 170 4.57 -24.36 -8.81
C ARG A 170 3.29 -24.81 -9.51
N ALA A 171 2.67 -23.88 -10.22
CA ALA A 171 1.55 -24.19 -11.10
C ALA A 171 2.00 -25.00 -12.33
N ASP A 172 1.04 -25.68 -12.97
CA ASP A 172 1.31 -26.43 -14.21
C ASP A 172 1.65 -25.49 -15.39
N ARG A 173 1.12 -24.27 -15.37
CA ARG A 173 1.38 -23.25 -16.39
C ARG A 173 2.50 -22.30 -15.95
N SER A 174 3.02 -21.54 -16.90
CA SER A 174 3.97 -20.48 -16.55
C SER A 174 3.26 -19.33 -15.81
N ASP A 175 3.99 -18.60 -14.98
CA ASP A 175 3.46 -17.45 -14.22
C ASP A 175 2.80 -16.40 -15.11
N SER A 176 3.32 -16.25 -16.34
CA SER A 176 2.73 -15.38 -17.36
C SER A 176 1.33 -15.84 -17.78
N ASP A 177 1.14 -17.16 -17.94
CA ASP A 177 -0.14 -17.75 -18.35
C ASP A 177 -1.11 -17.84 -17.16
N GLU A 178 -0.61 -18.10 -15.96
CA GLU A 178 -1.39 -18.07 -14.72
C GLU A 178 -1.96 -16.67 -14.48
N PHE A 179 -1.12 -15.63 -14.57
CA PHE A 179 -1.57 -14.26 -14.39
C PHE A 179 -2.51 -13.81 -15.52
N ALA A 180 -2.23 -14.17 -16.79
CA ALA A 180 -3.15 -13.88 -17.90
C ALA A 180 -4.52 -14.54 -17.71
N THR A 181 -4.57 -15.71 -17.07
CA THR A 181 -5.83 -16.38 -16.68
C THR A 181 -6.57 -15.53 -15.64
N LEU A 182 -5.89 -15.05 -14.59
CA LEU A 182 -6.50 -14.17 -13.59
C LEU A 182 -7.05 -12.88 -14.20
N VAL A 183 -6.31 -12.26 -15.12
CA VAL A 183 -6.78 -11.07 -15.86
C VAL A 183 -8.11 -11.34 -16.57
N THR A 184 -8.24 -12.50 -17.20
CA THR A 184 -9.46 -12.90 -17.91
C THR A 184 -10.61 -13.20 -16.95
N ASP A 185 -10.37 -14.04 -15.94
CA ASP A 185 -11.40 -14.54 -15.03
C ASP A 185 -12.01 -13.40 -14.19
N TYR A 186 -11.18 -12.43 -13.79
CA TYR A 186 -11.57 -11.35 -12.91
C TYR A 186 -11.75 -9.99 -13.61
N ALA A 187 -11.50 -9.91 -14.93
CA ALA A 187 -11.55 -8.67 -15.69
C ALA A 187 -10.67 -7.55 -15.10
N VAL A 188 -9.46 -7.90 -14.69
CA VAL A 188 -8.52 -6.98 -14.03
C VAL A 188 -8.05 -5.90 -15.01
N ASP A 189 -7.98 -4.65 -14.55
CA ASP A 189 -7.59 -3.47 -15.36
C ASP A 189 -6.08 -3.24 -15.39
N GLY A 190 -5.36 -3.67 -14.36
CA GLY A 190 -3.92 -3.47 -14.25
C GLY A 190 -3.18 -4.55 -13.46
N VAL A 191 -1.86 -4.58 -13.63
CA VAL A 191 -0.97 -5.38 -12.78
C VAL A 191 0.01 -4.46 -12.08
N PHE A 192 0.10 -4.62 -10.76
CA PHE A 192 1.19 -4.07 -9.98
C PHE A 192 2.34 -5.09 -9.97
N LEU A 193 3.54 -4.63 -10.29
CA LEU A 193 4.72 -5.49 -10.42
C LEU A 193 5.60 -5.32 -9.18
N ASP A 194 5.30 -6.05 -8.12
CA ASP A 194 6.03 -5.97 -6.86
C ASP A 194 7.52 -6.29 -7.04
N THR A 195 8.40 -5.49 -6.41
CA THR A 195 9.86 -5.55 -6.52
C THR A 195 10.45 -5.33 -7.92
N LEU A 196 9.62 -5.12 -8.96
CA LEU A 196 10.07 -4.95 -10.34
C LEU A 196 9.86 -3.52 -10.81
N LYS A 197 10.87 -2.99 -11.50
CA LYS A 197 10.76 -1.72 -12.21
C LYS A 197 9.97 -1.82 -13.51
N GLU A 198 9.91 -3.03 -14.08
CA GLU A 198 9.34 -3.32 -15.39
C GLU A 198 8.94 -4.79 -15.50
N GLY A 199 7.95 -5.07 -16.35
CA GLY A 199 7.58 -6.43 -16.71
C GLY A 199 8.48 -7.00 -17.80
N ASP A 200 8.83 -8.28 -17.67
CA ASP A 200 9.54 -9.01 -18.72
C ASP A 200 8.69 -9.08 -20.02
N PRO A 201 9.30 -9.00 -21.23
CA PRO A 201 8.55 -9.05 -22.48
C PRO A 201 7.68 -10.31 -22.68
N LYS A 202 8.07 -11.47 -22.12
CA LYS A 202 7.25 -12.67 -22.17
C LYS A 202 5.99 -12.50 -21.33
N PHE A 203 6.14 -12.01 -20.10
CA PHE A 203 5.05 -11.76 -19.18
C PHE A 203 4.06 -10.73 -19.73
N THR A 204 4.56 -9.57 -20.15
CA THR A 204 3.74 -8.48 -20.69
C THR A 204 2.98 -8.86 -21.95
N ARG A 205 3.56 -9.69 -22.84
CA ARG A 205 2.84 -10.21 -24.02
C ARG A 205 1.68 -11.12 -23.63
N ALA A 206 1.86 -12.03 -22.67
CA ALA A 206 0.82 -12.97 -22.28
C ALA A 206 -0.40 -12.24 -21.70
N ILE A 207 -0.19 -11.30 -20.77
CA ILE A 207 -1.29 -10.56 -20.14
C ILE A 207 -1.98 -9.59 -21.11
N ARG A 208 -1.25 -9.05 -22.10
CA ARG A 208 -1.86 -8.21 -23.15
C ARG A 208 -2.70 -9.00 -24.15
N GLN A 209 -2.41 -10.28 -24.33
CA GLN A 209 -3.29 -11.15 -25.12
C GLN A 209 -4.62 -11.37 -24.40
N ALA A 210 -4.63 -11.43 -23.06
CA ALA A 210 -5.84 -11.50 -22.26
C ALA A 210 -6.60 -10.16 -22.22
N ASN A 211 -5.90 -9.04 -22.03
CA ASN A 211 -6.47 -7.70 -22.05
C ASN A 211 -5.51 -6.71 -22.74
N PRO A 212 -5.77 -6.31 -24.00
CA PRO A 212 -4.91 -5.37 -24.74
C PRO A 212 -4.71 -4.03 -24.04
N ALA A 213 -5.69 -3.57 -23.25
CA ALA A 213 -5.68 -2.30 -22.54
C ALA A 213 -5.02 -2.36 -21.16
N ILE A 214 -4.66 -3.54 -20.65
CA ILE A 214 -4.13 -3.72 -19.29
C ILE A 214 -3.01 -2.73 -18.97
N ALA A 215 -3.10 -2.12 -17.79
CA ALA A 215 -2.09 -1.21 -17.27
C ALA A 215 -0.96 -1.99 -16.58
N LEU A 216 0.27 -1.55 -16.79
CA LEU A 216 1.45 -2.06 -16.11
C LEU A 216 1.97 -0.98 -15.20
N GLU A 217 2.12 -1.27 -13.91
CA GLU A 217 2.63 -0.34 -12.91
C GLU A 217 3.78 -0.99 -12.14
N GLY A 218 5.00 -0.52 -12.41
CA GLY A 218 6.21 -1.00 -11.76
C GLY A 218 6.54 -0.25 -10.47
N GLU A 219 7.22 -0.94 -9.56
CA GLU A 219 7.81 -0.35 -8.37
C GLU A 219 9.10 0.44 -8.72
N SER A 220 9.23 1.65 -8.17
CA SER A 220 10.42 2.51 -8.31
C SER A 220 10.66 3.07 -9.74
N ARG A 221 11.92 3.34 -10.11
CA ARG A 221 12.29 4.00 -11.37
C ARG A 221 12.08 3.08 -12.58
N LEU A 222 11.06 3.35 -13.37
CA LEU A 222 10.84 2.73 -14.69
C LEU A 222 12.00 3.08 -15.66
N PRO A 223 12.67 2.09 -16.28
CA PRO A 223 13.70 2.37 -17.28
C PRO A 223 13.17 3.15 -18.49
N MET A 224 13.99 4.02 -19.07
CA MET A 224 13.55 4.95 -20.12
C MET A 224 12.86 4.23 -21.30
N ALA A 225 13.46 3.14 -21.79
CA ALA A 225 12.92 2.37 -22.92
C ALA A 225 11.53 1.77 -22.62
N ARG A 226 11.21 1.54 -21.34
CA ARG A 226 9.93 0.96 -20.91
C ARG A 226 8.82 1.97 -20.74
N ILE A 227 9.09 3.28 -20.82
CA ILE A 227 8.01 4.27 -20.95
C ILE A 227 7.21 4.02 -22.23
N GLY A 228 7.77 3.33 -23.23
CA GLY A 228 7.09 2.91 -24.45
C GLY A 228 6.13 1.73 -24.29
N ASP A 229 6.15 1.02 -23.16
CA ASP A 229 5.27 -0.14 -22.93
C ASP A 229 4.73 -0.22 -21.49
N HIS A 230 4.96 0.74 -20.61
CA HIS A 230 4.34 0.82 -19.28
C HIS A 230 3.65 2.17 -19.14
N ALA A 231 2.34 2.15 -18.85
CA ALA A 231 1.54 3.36 -18.78
C ALA A 231 1.65 4.09 -17.43
N LEU A 232 2.05 3.36 -16.38
CA LEU A 232 2.11 3.81 -15.00
C LEU A 232 3.43 3.42 -14.34
N SER A 233 3.85 4.15 -13.30
CA SER A 233 4.94 3.73 -12.42
C SER A 233 4.92 4.45 -11.08
N TRP A 234 5.52 3.84 -10.05
CA TRP A 234 5.68 4.52 -8.76
C TRP A 234 6.83 5.52 -8.78
N ALA A 235 6.58 6.72 -8.22
CA ALA A 235 7.62 7.66 -7.83
C ALA A 235 8.12 7.38 -6.41
N GLN A 236 8.59 6.14 -6.19
CA GLN A 236 8.93 5.63 -4.86
C GLN A 236 10.32 6.08 -4.36
N TRP A 237 10.35 6.76 -3.21
CA TRP A 237 11.59 7.25 -2.55
C TRP A 237 12.44 8.16 -3.46
N PHE A 238 11.88 9.29 -3.89
CA PHE A 238 12.56 10.27 -4.74
C PHE A 238 13.06 11.42 -3.85
N ALA A 239 14.38 11.61 -3.74
CA ALA A 239 14.93 12.80 -3.11
C ALA A 239 14.90 13.95 -4.10
N ASP A 240 14.69 15.15 -3.60
CA ASP A 240 14.44 16.33 -4.43
C ASP A 240 15.36 17.49 -4.02
N THR A 241 15.45 18.49 -4.89
CA THR A 241 16.10 19.78 -4.60
C THR A 241 15.14 20.73 -3.86
N ARG A 242 15.69 21.80 -3.26
CA ARG A 242 14.88 22.81 -2.54
C ARG A 242 13.80 23.41 -3.44
N ALA A 243 14.20 23.99 -4.58
CA ALA A 243 13.29 24.21 -5.69
C ALA A 243 12.93 22.84 -6.26
N PRO A 244 11.64 22.51 -6.42
CA PRO A 244 11.24 21.16 -6.81
C PRO A 244 11.77 20.82 -8.21
N GLY A 245 12.36 19.64 -8.32
CA GLY A 245 12.81 19.08 -9.58
C GLY A 245 11.67 18.55 -10.43
N VAL A 246 12.04 18.05 -11.61
CA VAL A 246 11.10 17.59 -12.63
C VAL A 246 11.19 16.07 -12.78
N LEU A 247 10.06 15.38 -12.66
CA LEU A 247 10.00 13.93 -12.79
C LEU A 247 10.38 13.51 -14.20
N ARG A 248 11.45 12.71 -14.32
CA ARG A 248 12.05 12.36 -15.61
C ARG A 248 11.05 11.69 -16.55
N ALA A 249 10.36 10.65 -16.08
CA ALA A 249 9.46 9.86 -16.92
C ALA A 249 8.25 10.69 -17.40
N HIS A 250 7.71 11.52 -16.52
CA HIS A 250 6.56 12.36 -16.85
C HIS A 250 6.93 13.57 -17.73
N LEU A 251 8.14 14.12 -17.62
CA LEU A 251 8.66 15.10 -18.58
C LEU A 251 8.86 14.47 -19.97
N PHE A 252 9.37 13.24 -20.02
CA PHE A 252 9.54 12.52 -21.27
C PHE A 252 8.20 12.29 -21.97
N GLU A 253 7.20 11.79 -21.23
CA GLU A 253 5.85 11.56 -21.72
C GLU A 253 4.79 12.02 -20.71
N ARG A 254 4.03 13.07 -21.04
CA ARG A 254 3.04 13.69 -20.16
C ARG A 254 1.83 12.80 -19.89
N ARG A 255 1.56 11.80 -20.73
CA ARG A 255 0.50 10.79 -20.51
C ARG A 255 0.90 9.69 -19.54
N HIS A 256 2.20 9.56 -19.23
CA HIS A 256 2.70 8.59 -18.25
C HIS A 256 2.39 9.09 -16.83
N MET A 257 1.45 8.46 -16.14
CA MET A 257 1.09 8.84 -14.78
C MET A 257 2.04 8.17 -13.79
N MET A 258 2.56 8.96 -12.86
CA MET A 258 3.38 8.47 -11.76
C MET A 258 2.65 8.61 -10.43
N HIS A 259 2.88 7.69 -9.50
CA HIS A 259 2.29 7.72 -8.17
C HIS A 259 3.37 7.83 -7.10
N HIS A 260 3.45 8.98 -6.44
CA HIS A 260 4.39 9.15 -5.33
C HIS A 260 4.00 8.27 -4.13
N THR A 261 5.02 7.67 -3.49
CA THR A 261 4.89 6.97 -2.21
C THR A 261 6.19 6.86 -1.42
N ARG A 262 6.09 7.17 -0.13
CA ARG A 262 7.02 6.86 0.95
C ARG A 262 6.22 6.24 2.10
N ARG A 263 5.97 4.94 1.97
CA ARG A 263 4.99 4.17 2.75
C ARG A 263 5.13 4.21 4.30
N TRP A 264 6.27 4.64 4.84
CA TRP A 264 6.53 4.67 6.29
C TRP A 264 6.70 6.07 6.89
N ASN A 265 6.66 7.11 6.05
CA ASN A 265 6.76 8.48 6.50
C ASN A 265 5.41 8.97 7.02
N ARG A 266 5.42 9.77 8.09
CA ARG A 266 4.20 10.33 8.70
C ARG A 266 3.82 11.69 8.13
N ASP A 267 4.74 12.29 7.37
CA ASP A 267 4.57 13.53 6.63
C ASP A 267 4.76 13.25 5.13
N HIS A 268 3.69 13.44 4.36
CA HIS A 268 3.64 13.24 2.91
C HIS A 268 3.68 14.56 2.13
N SER A 269 3.88 15.70 2.79
CA SER A 269 3.84 17.01 2.12
C SER A 269 4.90 17.15 1.02
N ASP A 270 6.10 16.60 1.20
CA ASP A 270 7.13 16.62 0.15
C ASP A 270 6.66 15.89 -1.12
N GLU A 271 5.99 14.75 -0.94
CA GLU A 271 5.46 13.93 -2.02
C GLU A 271 4.29 14.60 -2.72
N LEU A 272 3.34 15.13 -1.93
CA LEU A 272 2.18 15.87 -2.40
C LEU A 272 2.60 17.10 -3.21
N GLN A 273 3.59 17.85 -2.71
CA GLN A 273 4.13 19.01 -3.39
C GLN A 273 4.83 18.63 -4.71
N SER A 274 5.68 17.60 -4.69
CA SER A 274 6.36 17.12 -5.90
C SER A 274 5.35 16.63 -6.94
N ALA A 275 4.33 15.87 -6.52
CA ALA A 275 3.25 15.40 -7.37
C ALA A 275 2.48 16.57 -7.99
N TRP A 276 2.14 17.58 -7.19
CA TRP A 276 1.37 18.74 -7.59
C TRP A 276 2.07 19.59 -8.66
N VAL A 277 3.35 19.94 -8.46
CA VAL A 277 4.09 20.77 -9.43
C VAL A 277 4.46 20.04 -10.72
N ASN A 278 4.52 18.71 -10.67
CA ASN A 278 4.76 17.88 -11.86
C ASN A 278 3.47 17.49 -12.61
N GLY A 279 2.31 17.56 -11.94
CA GLY A 279 1.02 17.17 -12.50
C GLY A 279 0.75 15.66 -12.45
N VAL A 280 1.31 14.96 -11.46
CA VAL A 280 1.17 13.51 -11.26
C VAL A 280 0.38 13.15 -9.99
N GLY A 281 0.19 11.87 -9.72
CA GLY A 281 -0.65 11.35 -8.66
C GLY A 281 0.07 10.87 -7.40
N MET A 282 -0.72 10.34 -6.47
CA MET A 282 -0.30 9.73 -5.21
C MET A 282 -0.78 8.28 -5.10
N LEU A 283 0.05 7.43 -4.53
CA LEU A 283 -0.37 6.13 -4.01
C LEU A 283 -0.67 6.30 -2.51
N VAL A 284 -1.91 6.04 -2.12
CA VAL A 284 -2.39 6.12 -0.74
C VAL A 284 -2.28 4.74 -0.10
N TRP A 285 -1.48 4.65 0.96
CA TRP A 285 -1.23 3.41 1.68
C TRP A 285 -1.22 3.68 3.18
N GLU A 286 -2.30 3.30 3.89
CA GLU A 286 -2.47 3.61 5.32
C GLU A 286 -2.17 2.44 6.25
N SER A 287 -2.18 1.21 5.73
CA SER A 287 -1.87 -0.02 6.46
C SER A 287 -0.85 -0.83 5.68
N VAL A 288 0.41 -0.75 6.07
CA VAL A 288 1.48 -1.55 5.46
C VAL A 288 1.46 -2.91 6.14
N PHE A 289 0.77 -3.86 5.51
CA PHE A 289 0.72 -5.25 5.95
C PHE A 289 0.36 -5.40 7.43
N SER A 290 -0.71 -4.74 7.90
CA SER A 290 -1.15 -4.67 9.31
C SER A 290 -0.33 -3.81 10.27
N ALA A 291 0.61 -3.01 9.76
CA ALA A 291 1.20 -1.92 10.51
C ALA A 291 0.54 -0.60 10.09
N TRP A 292 -0.04 0.10 11.07
CA TRP A 292 -0.69 1.38 10.82
C TRP A 292 0.34 2.48 10.53
N VAL A 293 0.20 3.12 9.36
CA VAL A 293 1.05 4.21 8.85
C VAL A 293 0.25 5.42 8.38
N GLY A 294 -1.02 5.52 8.78
CA GLY A 294 -1.99 6.46 8.22
C GLY A 294 -1.58 7.93 8.18
N TRP A 295 -2.29 8.69 7.36
CA TRP A 295 -1.92 10.06 7.00
C TRP A 295 -2.49 11.08 7.97
N ASN A 296 -1.73 12.11 8.32
CA ASN A 296 -2.20 13.22 9.13
C ASN A 296 -3.30 14.06 8.42
N ALA A 297 -4.04 14.85 9.19
CA ALA A 297 -5.22 15.58 8.68
C ALA A 297 -4.87 16.61 7.59
N ARG A 298 -3.71 17.28 7.69
CA ARG A 298 -3.19 18.20 6.65
C ARG A 298 -3.00 17.49 5.33
N ASP A 299 -2.31 16.35 5.34
CA ASP A 299 -1.93 15.65 4.10
C ASP A 299 -3.16 15.04 3.41
N ARG A 300 -4.10 14.47 4.19
CA ARG A 300 -5.40 14.00 3.69
C ARG A 300 -6.20 15.13 3.03
N ALA A 301 -6.35 16.27 3.73
CA ALA A 301 -7.06 17.44 3.20
C ALA A 301 -6.36 18.04 1.96
N THR A 302 -5.03 18.00 1.92
CA THR A 302 -4.23 18.48 0.79
C THR A 302 -4.46 17.62 -0.44
N LEU A 303 -4.40 16.28 -0.32
CA LEU A 303 -4.68 15.39 -1.44
C LEU A 303 -6.10 15.58 -1.98
N ARG A 304 -7.10 15.70 -1.10
CA ARG A 304 -8.50 15.96 -1.49
C ARG A 304 -8.66 17.24 -2.33
N ARG A 305 -7.89 18.29 -2.02
CA ARG A 305 -7.85 19.54 -2.80
C ARG A 305 -7.12 19.35 -4.13
N MET A 306 -6.02 18.61 -4.13
CA MET A 306 -5.24 18.31 -5.34
C MET A 306 -6.06 17.53 -6.36
N VAL A 307 -6.62 16.38 -5.97
CA VAL A 307 -7.32 15.48 -6.91
C VAL A 307 -8.56 16.13 -7.53
N ALA A 308 -9.25 16.99 -6.79
CA ALA A 308 -10.39 17.74 -7.33
C ALA A 308 -9.99 18.67 -8.48
N ALA A 309 -8.87 19.38 -8.33
CA ALA A 309 -8.34 20.27 -9.35
C ALA A 309 -7.65 19.50 -10.49
N GLN A 310 -6.85 18.48 -10.17
CA GLN A 310 -6.19 17.62 -11.16
C GLN A 310 -7.21 16.98 -12.12
N ARG A 311 -8.27 16.36 -11.59
CA ARG A 311 -9.32 15.76 -12.44
C ARG A 311 -10.05 16.80 -13.28
N ALA A 312 -10.31 17.98 -12.73
CA ALA A 312 -11.00 19.06 -13.44
C ALA A 312 -10.18 19.66 -14.60
N PHE A 313 -8.85 19.69 -14.46
CA PHE A 313 -7.92 20.31 -15.41
C PHE A 313 -6.94 19.30 -16.02
N ALA A 314 -7.28 18.01 -16.00
CA ALA A 314 -6.46 16.95 -16.56
C ALA A 314 -6.04 17.20 -18.02
N PRO A 315 -6.93 17.70 -18.92
CA PRO A 315 -6.51 18.04 -20.28
C PRO A 315 -5.36 19.05 -20.31
N VAL A 316 -5.37 20.05 -19.43
CA VAL A 316 -4.33 21.09 -19.35
C VAL A 316 -3.02 20.50 -18.83
N LEU A 317 -3.09 19.62 -17.81
CA LEU A 317 -1.91 18.96 -17.24
C LEU A 317 -1.26 17.96 -18.23
N ILE A 318 -2.04 17.30 -19.07
CA ILE A 318 -1.56 16.25 -19.97
C ILE A 318 -1.13 16.81 -21.32
N ALA A 319 -1.97 17.64 -21.93
CA ALA A 319 -1.79 18.11 -23.31
C ALA A 319 -1.33 19.57 -23.42
N GLY A 320 -1.27 20.30 -22.30
CA GLY A 320 -0.82 21.70 -22.28
C GLY A 320 0.69 21.85 -22.35
N ASP A 321 1.11 23.04 -22.77
CA ASP A 321 2.50 23.47 -22.70
C ASP A 321 2.91 23.63 -21.23
N TRP A 322 3.94 22.90 -20.81
CA TRP A 322 4.40 22.90 -19.43
C TRP A 322 5.67 23.74 -19.25
N ILE A 323 5.56 24.81 -18.47
CA ILE A 323 6.68 25.63 -18.02
C ILE A 323 7.02 25.24 -16.58
N GLN A 324 8.11 24.48 -16.44
CA GLN A 324 8.63 24.01 -15.15
C GLN A 324 9.23 25.18 -14.37
N LEU A 325 8.89 25.32 -13.10
CA LEU A 325 9.40 26.41 -12.24
C LEU A 325 9.19 27.78 -12.90
N THR A 326 7.93 28.17 -13.00
CA THR A 326 7.51 29.38 -13.73
C THR A 326 8.24 30.63 -13.24
N PRO A 327 8.73 31.50 -14.15
CA PRO A 327 9.41 32.73 -13.77
C PRO A 327 8.46 33.78 -13.15
N GLU A 328 7.13 33.58 -13.26
CA GLU A 328 6.10 34.51 -12.79
C GLU A 328 6.01 34.61 -11.26
N ILE A 329 6.62 33.68 -10.52
CA ILE A 329 6.67 33.73 -9.06
C ILE A 329 7.64 34.85 -8.63
N PRO A 330 7.18 35.87 -7.88
CA PRO A 330 8.04 36.98 -7.44
C PRO A 330 9.17 36.52 -6.51
N GLU A 331 10.25 37.30 -6.47
CA GLU A 331 11.42 37.05 -5.61
C GLU A 331 11.04 36.86 -4.14
N LYS A 332 10.21 37.75 -3.58
CA LYS A 332 9.74 37.64 -2.19
C LYS A 332 9.03 36.29 -1.90
N ALA A 333 8.21 35.81 -2.82
CA ALA A 333 7.53 34.53 -2.66
C ALA A 333 8.52 33.36 -2.80
N ARG A 334 9.45 33.45 -3.74
CA ARG A 334 10.51 32.45 -3.95
C ARG A 334 11.45 32.34 -2.74
N ASP A 335 11.84 33.46 -2.15
CA ASP A 335 12.73 33.52 -0.98
C ASP A 335 12.07 32.87 0.24
N HIS A 336 10.76 33.03 0.40
CA HIS A 336 9.95 32.31 1.40
C HIS A 336 9.98 30.80 1.15
N GLY A 337 10.02 30.38 -0.11
CA GLY A 337 9.99 28.97 -0.52
C GLY A 337 8.75 28.60 -1.34
N VAL A 338 8.08 29.58 -1.94
CA VAL A 338 7.01 29.33 -2.92
C VAL A 338 7.61 29.00 -4.28
N TYR A 339 7.21 27.87 -4.83
CA TYR A 339 7.60 27.41 -6.16
C TYR A 339 6.37 26.90 -6.90
N GLY A 340 6.45 26.75 -8.22
CA GLY A 340 5.33 26.21 -8.98
C GLY A 340 5.56 26.11 -10.47
N SER A 341 4.69 25.34 -11.12
CA SER A 341 4.68 25.15 -12.57
C SER A 341 3.50 25.88 -13.20
N ARG A 342 3.63 26.20 -14.49
CA ARG A 342 2.54 26.73 -15.32
C ARG A 342 2.22 25.76 -16.45
N PHE A 343 0.94 25.57 -16.73
CA PHE A 343 0.43 24.76 -17.83
C PHE A 343 -0.55 25.59 -18.66
N ASP A 344 -0.35 25.62 -19.97
CA ASP A 344 -1.20 26.37 -20.90
C ASP A 344 -1.84 25.44 -21.92
N LEU A 345 -3.16 25.52 -22.07
CA LEU A 345 -3.86 24.83 -23.14
C LEU A 345 -5.03 25.67 -23.64
N ALA A 346 -5.00 26.00 -24.92
CA ALA A 346 -5.91 26.94 -25.55
C ALA A 346 -5.94 28.29 -24.81
N ASP A 347 -7.02 28.61 -24.10
CA ASP A 347 -7.20 29.88 -23.36
C ASP A 347 -7.45 29.63 -21.86
N ILE A 348 -6.86 28.53 -21.38
CA ILE A 348 -6.80 28.16 -19.97
C ILE A 348 -5.32 28.12 -19.57
N THR A 349 -5.00 28.81 -18.48
CA THR A 349 -3.71 28.68 -17.82
C THR A 349 -3.92 28.15 -16.41
N PHE A 350 -3.16 27.13 -16.03
CA PHE A 350 -3.19 26.53 -14.71
C PHE A 350 -1.81 26.60 -14.06
N TRP A 351 -1.73 27.24 -12.89
CA TRP A 351 -0.54 27.26 -12.05
C TRP A 351 -0.70 26.32 -10.86
N THR A 352 0.31 25.48 -10.64
CA THR A 352 0.40 24.58 -9.49
C THR A 352 1.50 25.07 -8.57
N LEU A 353 1.11 25.70 -7.46
CA LEU A 353 2.03 26.30 -6.48
C LEU A 353 2.18 25.41 -5.24
N ILE A 354 3.37 25.45 -4.64
CA ILE A 354 3.72 24.79 -3.37
C ILE A 354 4.41 25.77 -2.44
N ASN A 355 4.45 25.44 -1.16
CA ASN A 355 5.23 26.17 -0.16
C ASN A 355 6.13 25.19 0.62
N ARG A 356 7.45 25.36 0.46
CA ARG A 356 8.46 24.53 1.15
C ARG A 356 8.61 24.90 2.64
N HIS A 357 8.14 26.07 3.06
CA HIS A 357 8.21 26.53 4.44
C HIS A 357 7.07 25.98 5.30
N ASP A 358 7.26 25.98 6.61
CA ASP A 358 6.24 25.60 7.60
C ASP A 358 5.16 26.68 7.81
N GLU A 359 5.43 27.90 7.34
CA GLU A 359 4.56 29.07 7.53
C GLU A 359 3.86 29.42 6.23
N ASP A 360 2.60 29.84 6.34
CA ASP A 360 1.82 30.37 5.23
C ASP A 360 2.53 31.57 4.60
N PHE A 361 2.52 31.62 3.27
CA PHE A 361 2.91 32.82 2.55
C PHE A 361 1.65 33.59 2.14
N ASP A 362 1.51 34.83 2.61
CA ASP A 362 0.43 35.74 2.22
C ASP A 362 0.98 36.93 1.42
N GLY A 363 0.52 37.09 0.19
CA GLY A 363 0.92 38.20 -0.68
C GLY A 363 0.80 37.91 -2.17
N ILE A 364 1.60 38.62 -2.97
CA ILE A 364 1.65 38.45 -4.42
C ILE A 364 2.40 37.15 -4.74
N VAL A 365 1.70 36.18 -5.32
CA VAL A 365 2.23 34.86 -5.67
C VAL A 365 2.57 34.73 -7.16
N LEU A 366 1.97 35.57 -8.01
CA LEU A 366 2.23 35.60 -9.45
C LEU A 366 2.24 37.05 -9.97
N ARG A 367 3.16 37.32 -10.90
CA ARG A 367 3.14 38.49 -11.79
C ARG A 367 3.07 38.01 -13.23
N SER A 368 1.85 37.95 -13.77
CA SER A 368 1.61 37.57 -15.16
C SER A 368 1.48 38.82 -16.03
N GLU A 369 2.12 38.83 -17.20
CA GLU A 369 2.03 39.93 -18.16
C GLU A 369 0.63 40.03 -18.80
N ASP A 370 -0.16 38.95 -18.76
CA ASP A 370 -1.53 38.89 -19.26
C ASP A 370 -2.53 38.64 -18.12
N GLN A 371 -3.11 39.73 -17.62
CA GLN A 371 -4.12 39.70 -16.56
C GLN A 371 -5.56 39.52 -17.07
N VAL A 372 -5.78 39.47 -18.39
CA VAL A 372 -7.13 39.45 -18.95
C VAL A 372 -7.76 38.07 -18.81
N GLY A 373 -8.85 37.98 -18.05
CA GLY A 373 -9.62 36.76 -17.87
C GLY A 373 -10.21 36.64 -16.47
N ASP A 374 -10.94 35.55 -16.23
CA ASP A 374 -11.44 35.22 -14.90
C ASP A 374 -10.39 34.40 -14.14
N TRP A 375 -10.09 34.79 -12.90
CA TRP A 375 -9.11 34.12 -12.04
C TRP A 375 -9.79 33.37 -10.89
N TYR A 376 -9.35 32.13 -10.63
CA TYR A 376 -9.93 31.27 -9.61
C TYR A 376 -8.86 30.52 -8.82
N ASP A 377 -9.00 30.47 -7.49
CA ASP A 377 -8.27 29.50 -6.65
C ASP A 377 -9.06 28.21 -6.63
N VAL A 378 -8.63 27.24 -7.43
CA VAL A 378 -9.33 25.97 -7.60
C VAL A 378 -9.01 24.97 -6.49
N THR A 379 -8.07 25.24 -5.58
CA THR A 379 -7.80 24.37 -4.44
C THR A 379 -8.50 24.83 -3.18
N SER A 380 -8.43 26.12 -2.79
CA SER A 380 -9.11 26.63 -1.59
C SER A 380 -10.56 27.02 -1.84
N GLY A 381 -10.90 27.39 -3.08
CA GLY A 381 -12.23 27.93 -3.42
C GLY A 381 -12.51 29.31 -2.82
N VAL A 382 -11.49 30.01 -2.33
CA VAL A 382 -11.56 31.41 -1.88
C VAL A 382 -11.35 32.32 -3.11
N PRO A 383 -12.16 33.38 -3.28
CA PRO A 383 -11.96 34.33 -4.37
C PRO A 383 -10.55 34.93 -4.38
N ILE A 384 -9.95 34.97 -5.57
CA ILE A 384 -8.64 35.58 -5.79
C ILE A 384 -8.79 37.09 -5.94
N THR A 385 -7.81 37.84 -5.41
CA THR A 385 -7.62 39.25 -5.78
C THR A 385 -6.51 39.32 -6.83
N ALA A 386 -6.85 39.73 -8.05
CA ALA A 386 -5.89 39.98 -9.12
C ALA A 386 -6.02 41.46 -9.52
N ASP A 387 -4.93 42.20 -9.42
CA ASP A 387 -4.83 43.62 -9.75
C ASP A 387 -3.52 43.91 -10.48
N ASP A 388 -3.29 45.18 -10.82
CA ASP A 388 -2.11 45.62 -11.58
C ASP A 388 -0.77 45.21 -10.93
N ASP A 389 -0.71 44.97 -9.61
CA ASP A 389 0.51 44.56 -8.90
C ASP A 389 0.76 43.04 -8.95
N GLY A 390 -0.31 42.25 -9.15
CA GLY A 390 -0.26 40.82 -9.42
C GLY A 390 -1.43 40.04 -8.81
N VAL A 391 -1.23 38.72 -8.69
CA VAL A 391 -2.22 37.82 -8.09
C VAL A 391 -1.90 37.64 -6.61
N HIS A 392 -2.82 38.07 -5.75
CA HIS A 392 -2.74 37.94 -4.29
C HIS A 392 -3.44 36.67 -3.81
N LEU A 393 -2.71 35.84 -3.05
CA LEU A 393 -3.22 34.59 -2.50
C LEU A 393 -2.38 34.13 -1.29
N THR A 394 -3.00 33.37 -0.38
CA THR A 394 -2.27 32.60 0.63
C THR A 394 -1.84 31.23 0.08
N VAL A 395 -0.53 30.93 0.09
CA VAL A 395 -0.02 29.57 -0.17
C VAL A 395 0.28 28.90 1.18
N PRO A 396 -0.50 27.90 1.60
CA PRO A 396 -0.37 27.34 2.94
C PRO A 396 0.99 26.69 3.20
N GLY A 397 1.53 26.83 4.41
CA GLY A 397 2.76 26.18 4.86
C GLY A 397 2.70 24.67 4.66
N ARG A 398 3.77 24.09 4.12
CA ARG A 398 3.86 22.68 3.69
C ARG A 398 2.74 22.24 2.73
N GLY A 399 1.95 23.17 2.18
CA GLY A 399 0.76 22.88 1.39
C GLY A 399 0.89 23.24 -0.09
N VAL A 400 -0.27 23.33 -0.74
CA VAL A 400 -0.40 23.62 -2.17
C VAL A 400 -1.46 24.69 -2.43
N ALA A 401 -1.30 25.40 -3.55
CA ALA A 401 -2.31 26.29 -4.13
C ALA A 401 -2.44 26.05 -5.64
N GLY A 402 -3.64 26.21 -6.17
CA GLY A 402 -3.92 26.03 -7.60
C GLY A 402 -4.67 27.22 -8.15
N ILE A 403 -4.07 27.92 -9.11
CA ILE A 403 -4.65 29.11 -9.71
C ILE A 403 -5.01 28.80 -11.15
N VAL A 404 -6.24 29.09 -11.56
CA VAL A 404 -6.66 28.95 -12.95
C VAL A 404 -7.10 30.31 -13.49
N ARG A 405 -6.52 30.70 -14.62
CA ARG A 405 -7.02 31.79 -15.46
C ARG A 405 -7.83 31.21 -16.61
N VAL A 406 -9.02 31.75 -16.79
CA VAL A 406 -9.94 31.41 -17.89
C VAL A 406 -10.12 32.62 -18.77
N GLY A 407 -9.47 32.63 -19.95
CA GLY A 407 -9.62 33.75 -20.88
C GLY A 407 -10.96 33.73 -21.64
N ALA A 408 -11.17 34.72 -22.51
CA ALA A 408 -12.45 34.99 -23.15
C ALA A 408 -12.93 33.87 -24.09
N THR A 409 -12.01 33.15 -24.73
CA THR A 409 -12.29 32.10 -25.72
C THR A 409 -12.35 30.70 -25.13
N ALA A 410 -12.08 30.57 -23.83
CA ALA A 410 -12.20 29.30 -23.12
C ALA A 410 -13.63 28.73 -23.19
N GLY A 411 -13.72 27.41 -23.36
CA GLY A 411 -14.99 26.70 -23.45
C GLY A 411 -15.88 26.87 -22.21
N ALA A 412 -17.20 26.92 -22.43
CA ALA A 412 -18.18 27.16 -21.36
C ALA A 412 -18.11 26.14 -20.20
N SER A 413 -17.84 24.86 -20.52
CA SER A 413 -17.67 23.81 -19.52
C SER A 413 -16.48 24.08 -18.59
N CYS A 414 -15.31 24.43 -19.16
CA CYS A 414 -14.13 24.77 -18.37
C CYS A 414 -14.35 25.98 -17.46
N ARG A 415 -15.01 27.03 -17.98
CA ARG A 415 -15.36 28.22 -17.18
C ARG A 415 -16.28 27.86 -16.01
N ALA A 416 -17.30 27.04 -16.25
CA ALA A 416 -18.21 26.59 -15.20
C ALA A 416 -17.49 25.76 -14.14
N THR A 417 -16.58 24.87 -14.55
CA THR A 417 -15.76 24.05 -13.65
C THR A 417 -14.82 24.89 -12.80
N ALA A 418 -14.08 25.82 -13.42
CA ALA A 418 -13.18 26.73 -12.71
C ALA A 418 -13.93 27.60 -11.70
N ARG A 419 -15.08 28.16 -12.09
CA ARG A 419 -15.94 28.92 -11.19
C ARG A 419 -16.48 28.08 -10.04
N LYS A 420 -16.96 26.86 -10.31
CA LYS A 420 -17.47 25.95 -9.28
C LYS A 420 -16.38 25.63 -8.25
N LEU A 421 -15.18 25.26 -8.72
CA LEU A 421 -14.06 24.98 -7.80
C LEU A 421 -13.61 26.25 -7.07
N GLY A 422 -13.50 27.38 -7.77
CA GLY A 422 -13.08 28.68 -7.23
C GLY A 422 -14.06 29.36 -6.28
N THR A 423 -15.25 28.80 -6.08
CA THR A 423 -16.28 29.35 -5.18
C THR A 423 -16.84 28.32 -4.19
N MET A 424 -16.24 27.11 -4.15
CA MET A 424 -16.61 26.07 -3.20
C MET A 424 -15.50 25.94 -2.15
N PRO A 425 -15.67 26.52 -0.94
CA PRO A 425 -14.63 26.56 0.07
C PRO A 425 -14.12 25.17 0.45
N ARG A 426 -12.80 25.03 0.45
CA ARG A 426 -12.05 23.85 0.88
C ARG A 426 -10.83 24.35 1.67
N ALA A 427 -11.06 24.64 2.95
CA ALA A 427 -10.04 25.21 3.81
C ALA A 427 -8.80 24.33 3.88
N HIS A 428 -7.64 24.98 4.01
CA HIS A 428 -6.42 24.31 4.43
C HIS A 428 -6.59 23.80 5.87
N VAL A 429 -5.98 22.64 6.15
CA VAL A 429 -5.86 22.06 7.48
C VAL A 429 -4.36 22.03 7.79
N SER A 430 -3.92 22.63 8.89
CA SER A 430 -2.50 22.68 9.26
C SER A 430 -2.08 21.54 10.20
N GLU A 431 -3.04 20.79 10.76
CA GLU A 431 -2.76 19.72 11.73
C GLU A 431 -2.03 18.54 11.09
N SER A 432 -0.75 18.39 11.46
CA SER A 432 0.15 17.35 10.96
C SER A 432 0.43 16.25 11.99
N ALA A 433 -0.34 16.18 13.07
CA ALA A 433 -0.19 15.15 14.08
C ALA A 433 -0.46 13.75 13.47
N PHE A 434 0.42 12.79 13.78
CA PHE A 434 0.23 11.40 13.35
C PHE A 434 -1.04 10.84 14.00
N PRO A 435 -1.99 10.29 13.22
CA PRO A 435 -3.24 9.76 13.75
C PRO A 435 -2.98 8.39 14.40
N MET A 436 -2.38 8.37 15.59
CA MET A 436 -1.98 7.14 16.27
C MET A 436 -3.18 6.19 16.43
N ARG A 437 -2.96 4.92 16.11
CA ARG A 437 -3.96 3.87 16.17
C ARG A 437 -3.33 2.60 16.75
N PRO A 438 -3.48 2.35 18.05
CA PRO A 438 -2.82 1.22 18.69
C PRO A 438 -3.53 -0.07 18.28
N ALA A 439 -2.76 -1.15 18.13
CA ALA A 439 -3.33 -2.49 17.99
C ALA A 439 -3.67 -3.01 19.38
N GLU A 440 -4.96 -3.02 19.71
CA GLU A 440 -5.43 -3.47 21.02
C GLU A 440 -5.68 -4.98 20.99
N ARG A 441 -5.21 -5.67 22.03
CA ARG A 441 -5.50 -7.09 22.20
C ARG A 441 -6.97 -7.28 22.55
N VAL A 442 -7.65 -8.16 21.83
CA VAL A 442 -9.00 -8.62 22.18
C VAL A 442 -8.92 -9.32 23.53
N VAL A 443 -9.87 -8.99 24.42
CA VAL A 443 -9.88 -9.51 25.80
C VAL A 443 -9.91 -11.03 25.79
N VAL A 444 -8.96 -11.62 26.51
CA VAL A 444 -8.89 -13.07 26.74
C VAL A 444 -10.09 -13.50 27.60
N PRO A 445 -10.96 -14.41 27.12
CA PRO A 445 -12.09 -14.88 27.91
C PRO A 445 -11.64 -15.59 29.19
N PRO A 446 -12.23 -15.31 30.37
CA PRO A 446 -11.90 -16.03 31.59
C PRO A 446 -12.45 -17.47 31.54
N VAL A 447 -11.70 -18.41 32.11
CA VAL A 447 -12.17 -19.77 32.38
C VAL A 447 -12.77 -19.80 33.78
N SER A 448 -14.05 -20.17 33.91
CA SER A 448 -14.82 -20.04 35.15
C SER A 448 -15.22 -21.37 35.80
N GLY A 449 -14.78 -22.50 35.24
CA GLY A 449 -15.12 -23.85 35.70
C GLY A 449 -14.07 -24.88 35.29
N PRO A 450 -14.26 -26.16 35.64
CA PRO A 450 -13.33 -27.22 35.27
C PRO A 450 -13.32 -27.40 33.75
N ALA A 451 -12.15 -27.23 33.13
CA ALA A 451 -11.94 -27.44 31.71
C ALA A 451 -11.61 -28.92 31.44
N GLU A 452 -12.30 -29.55 30.51
CA GLU A 452 -12.04 -30.94 30.10
C GLU A 452 -10.99 -30.97 28.98
N ILE A 453 -9.81 -30.38 29.17
CA ILE A 453 -8.83 -30.21 28.06
C ILE A 453 -7.78 -31.32 27.96
N GLY A 454 -8.00 -32.43 28.65
CA GLY A 454 -7.06 -33.56 28.73
C GLY A 454 -5.95 -33.31 29.75
N PRO A 455 -4.83 -34.06 29.67
CA PRO A 455 -3.66 -33.82 30.52
C PRO A 455 -3.05 -32.44 30.24
N THR A 456 -2.59 -31.77 31.28
CA THR A 456 -2.04 -30.42 31.21
C THR A 456 -0.68 -30.30 31.89
N VAL A 457 0.09 -29.29 31.50
CA VAL A 457 1.20 -28.73 32.28
C VAL A 457 0.72 -27.48 33.02
N ASP A 458 1.32 -27.21 34.17
CA ASP A 458 1.01 -26.04 34.98
C ASP A 458 1.72 -24.79 34.44
N VAL A 459 1.02 -23.66 34.39
CA VAL A 459 1.60 -22.34 34.13
C VAL A 459 1.45 -21.52 35.40
N PRO A 460 2.52 -21.32 36.20
CA PRO A 460 2.37 -20.65 37.50
C PRO A 460 2.14 -19.15 37.33
N ALA A 461 1.19 -18.63 38.12
CA ALA A 461 0.87 -17.21 38.21
C ALA A 461 2.08 -16.35 38.62
N GLY A 462 2.08 -15.09 38.19
CA GLY A 462 3.07 -14.09 38.61
C GLY A 462 3.65 -13.27 37.47
N GLU A 463 4.53 -12.35 37.85
CA GLU A 463 5.31 -11.52 36.93
C GLU A 463 6.51 -12.30 36.39
N ARG A 464 6.77 -12.17 35.09
CA ARG A 464 7.87 -12.83 34.40
C ARG A 464 8.39 -11.94 33.27
N THR A 465 9.69 -12.03 33.04
CA THR A 465 10.32 -11.54 31.83
C THR A 465 10.39 -12.69 30.82
N LEU A 466 9.81 -12.50 29.64
CA LEU A 466 9.88 -13.46 28.53
C LEU A 466 10.72 -12.88 27.39
N THR A 467 11.73 -13.63 26.97
CA THR A 467 12.43 -13.39 25.70
C THR A 467 11.51 -13.77 24.54
N VAL A 468 11.33 -12.86 23.59
CA VAL A 468 10.57 -13.09 22.36
C VAL A 468 11.46 -12.81 21.16
N ARG A 469 11.64 -13.83 20.32
CA ARG A 469 12.29 -13.70 19.01
C ARG A 469 11.25 -13.64 17.90
N HIS A 470 11.43 -12.76 16.94
CA HIS A 470 10.58 -12.73 15.76
C HIS A 470 11.33 -12.19 14.55
N ARG A 471 10.90 -12.55 13.34
CA ARG A 471 11.39 -11.86 12.14
C ARG A 471 10.72 -10.50 12.04
N ARG A 472 11.50 -9.43 11.91
CA ARG A 472 11.01 -8.09 11.60
C ARG A 472 10.67 -8.01 10.12
N ARG A 473 9.48 -8.47 9.80
CA ARG A 473 8.80 -8.17 8.54
C ARG A 473 8.38 -6.71 8.53
N GLU A 474 7.91 -6.25 7.38
CA GLU A 474 7.33 -4.92 7.25
C GLU A 474 6.12 -4.71 8.19
N THR A 475 5.57 -5.76 8.80
CA THR A 475 4.42 -5.69 9.72
C THR A 475 4.71 -5.29 11.17
N GLY A 476 5.99 -5.31 11.60
CA GLY A 476 6.33 -5.35 13.02
C GLY A 476 5.82 -6.62 13.73
N LEU A 477 5.78 -6.62 15.07
CA LEU A 477 5.24 -7.73 15.89
C LEU A 477 3.84 -7.42 16.46
N TYR A 478 3.65 -6.22 17.01
CA TYR A 478 2.36 -5.77 17.57
C TYR A 478 1.86 -4.52 16.82
N ASP A 479 1.77 -3.39 17.51
CA ASP A 479 1.36 -2.06 17.00
C ASP A 479 2.52 -1.25 16.39
N THR A 480 3.72 -1.84 16.34
CA THR A 480 4.93 -1.15 15.87
C THR A 480 5.01 -1.10 14.34
N ALA A 481 5.22 0.09 13.82
CA ALA A 481 5.66 0.32 12.44
C ALA A 481 7.21 0.28 12.40
N PRO A 482 7.84 -0.72 11.76
CA PRO A 482 9.27 -1.00 11.94
C PRO A 482 10.23 0.02 11.30
N TYR A 483 9.77 0.80 10.32
CA TYR A 483 10.64 1.61 9.45
C TYR A 483 10.22 3.09 9.37
N VAL A 484 9.57 3.61 10.42
CA VAL A 484 9.06 4.99 10.48
C VAL A 484 10.18 5.99 10.16
N GLU A 485 9.94 6.85 9.19
CA GLU A 485 10.88 7.85 8.63
C GLU A 485 12.17 7.29 7.99
N GLU A 486 12.34 5.98 7.85
CA GLU A 486 13.47 5.43 7.09
C GLU A 486 13.31 5.73 5.59
N TRP A 487 14.40 6.11 4.92
CA TRP A 487 14.44 6.39 3.49
C TRP A 487 14.23 5.15 2.63
N LYS A 488 14.81 4.00 2.99
CA LYS A 488 14.47 2.70 2.39
C LYS A 488 15.01 1.59 3.29
N PRO A 489 14.16 0.70 3.82
CA PRO A 489 14.65 -0.47 4.53
C PRO A 489 15.33 -1.41 3.53
N LEU A 490 16.57 -1.80 3.80
CA LEU A 490 17.35 -2.73 2.97
C LEU A 490 17.91 -3.85 3.85
N PRO A 491 18.18 -5.04 3.27
CA PRO A 491 18.95 -6.08 3.96
C PRO A 491 20.28 -5.52 4.51
N PRO A 492 20.71 -5.93 5.72
CA PRO A 492 20.09 -6.96 6.56
C PRO A 492 18.92 -6.46 7.43
N ARG A 493 18.61 -5.15 7.47
CA ARG A 493 17.54 -4.60 8.33
C ARG A 493 16.14 -5.07 7.92
N LEU A 494 15.95 -5.25 6.61
CA LEU A 494 14.75 -5.87 6.08
C LEU A 494 14.82 -7.36 6.40
N HIS A 495 13.84 -7.87 7.15
CA HIS A 495 13.70 -9.29 7.52
C HIS A 495 14.75 -9.85 8.49
N ASP A 496 15.45 -9.01 9.27
CA ASP A 496 16.29 -9.49 10.37
C ASP A 496 15.45 -10.13 11.49
N ILE A 497 16.08 -11.03 12.23
CA ILE A 497 15.54 -11.54 13.49
C ILE A 497 15.76 -10.49 14.57
N GLN A 498 14.72 -10.17 15.32
CA GLN A 498 14.77 -9.31 16.50
C GLN A 498 14.52 -10.15 17.75
N THR A 499 15.13 -9.73 18.84
CA THR A 499 14.89 -10.28 20.18
C THR A 499 14.43 -9.13 21.07
N VAL A 500 13.30 -9.31 21.74
CA VAL A 500 12.75 -8.34 22.69
C VAL A 500 12.46 -9.04 24.01
N GLU A 501 12.64 -8.35 25.12
CA GLU A 501 12.22 -8.81 26.44
C GLU A 501 10.85 -8.21 26.76
N ARG A 502 9.90 -9.04 27.18
CA ARG A 502 8.55 -8.62 27.57
C ARG A 502 8.30 -8.93 29.02
N GLU A 503 7.92 -7.91 29.79
CA GLU A 503 7.36 -8.10 31.12
C GLU A 503 5.88 -8.48 30.99
N VAL A 504 5.53 -9.66 31.51
CA VAL A 504 4.18 -10.20 31.47
C VAL A 504 3.70 -10.56 32.87
N SER A 505 2.41 -10.39 33.11
CA SER A 505 1.74 -10.82 34.34
C SER A 505 0.71 -11.88 33.99
N LEU A 506 0.88 -13.08 34.54
CA LEU A 506 0.02 -14.22 34.24
C LEU A 506 -0.90 -14.51 35.43
N PRO A 507 -2.20 -14.78 35.18
CA PRO A 507 -3.13 -15.17 36.24
C PRO A 507 -2.84 -16.57 36.79
N GLY A 508 -1.95 -17.32 36.14
CA GLY A 508 -1.77 -18.75 36.33
C GLY A 508 -2.84 -19.56 35.60
N GLY A 509 -2.60 -20.84 35.42
CA GLY A 509 -3.52 -21.72 34.73
C GLY A 509 -2.85 -23.01 34.29
N SER A 510 -3.43 -23.65 33.30
CA SER A 510 -2.95 -24.90 32.74
C SER A 510 -2.99 -24.89 31.23
N VAL A 511 -2.05 -25.59 30.58
CA VAL A 511 -2.01 -25.74 29.11
C VAL A 511 -2.02 -27.21 28.76
N ALA A 512 -2.88 -27.61 27.83
CA ALA A 512 -2.95 -28.99 27.35
C ALA A 512 -1.60 -29.44 26.79
N ILE A 513 -1.17 -30.64 27.16
CA ILE A 513 0.18 -31.13 26.81
C ILE A 513 0.37 -31.33 25.30
N ALA A 514 -0.70 -31.53 24.54
CA ALA A 514 -0.65 -31.82 23.10
C ALA A 514 -1.72 -31.03 22.34
N GLU A 515 -1.54 -30.89 21.03
CA GLU A 515 -2.53 -30.34 20.11
C GLU A 515 -3.83 -31.16 20.10
N VAL A 516 -4.94 -30.48 19.78
CA VAL A 516 -6.24 -31.10 19.56
C VAL A 516 -6.17 -32.00 18.32
N THR A 517 -6.71 -33.22 18.41
CA THR A 517 -6.66 -34.17 17.29
C THR A 517 -7.86 -34.07 16.36
N ASN A 518 -7.72 -34.66 15.16
CA ASN A 518 -8.84 -34.84 14.24
C ASN A 518 -10.00 -35.63 14.87
N ALA A 519 -9.74 -36.68 15.66
CA ALA A 519 -10.77 -37.46 16.34
C ALA A 519 -11.51 -36.65 17.42
N GLU A 520 -10.78 -35.86 18.19
CA GLU A 520 -11.35 -34.96 19.20
C GLU A 520 -12.23 -33.90 18.55
N TYR A 521 -11.77 -33.29 17.45
CA TYR A 521 -12.54 -32.30 16.71
C TYR A 521 -13.78 -32.90 16.03
N LEU A 522 -13.72 -34.15 15.56
CA LEU A 522 -14.89 -34.87 15.06
C LEU A 522 -15.95 -35.04 16.15
N ALA A 523 -15.54 -35.40 17.37
CA ALA A 523 -16.46 -35.52 18.49
C ALA A 523 -17.13 -34.17 18.82
N PHE A 524 -16.38 -33.07 18.79
CA PHE A 524 -16.92 -31.71 18.93
C PHE A 524 -17.99 -31.42 17.87
N MET A 525 -17.69 -31.67 16.59
CA MET A 525 -18.64 -31.41 15.51
C MET A 525 -19.91 -32.25 15.64
N GLN A 526 -19.78 -33.52 16.01
CA GLN A 526 -20.93 -34.42 16.19
C GLN A 526 -21.80 -34.00 17.38
N ALA A 527 -21.18 -33.54 18.48
CA ALA A 527 -21.88 -33.12 19.68
C ALA A 527 -22.60 -31.76 19.53
N THR A 528 -22.00 -30.82 18.78
CA THR A 528 -22.46 -29.43 18.73
C THR A 528 -23.18 -29.06 17.44
N GLY A 529 -22.96 -29.81 16.36
CA GLY A 529 -23.41 -29.42 15.02
C GLY A 529 -22.68 -28.20 14.45
N TYR A 530 -21.50 -27.86 14.98
CA TYR A 530 -20.74 -26.66 14.61
C TYR A 530 -20.57 -26.50 13.09
N ARG A 531 -20.75 -25.27 12.61
CA ARG A 531 -20.47 -24.85 11.23
C ARG A 531 -19.83 -23.46 11.27
N PRO A 532 -18.74 -23.24 10.54
CA PRO A 532 -18.14 -21.91 10.45
C PRO A 532 -19.05 -20.94 9.68
N LEU A 533 -18.87 -19.64 9.92
CA LEU A 533 -19.59 -18.58 9.20
C LEU A 533 -19.34 -18.66 7.69
N VAL A 534 -18.08 -18.88 7.30
CA VAL A 534 -17.67 -19.07 5.90
C VAL A 534 -17.06 -20.47 5.80
N PRO A 535 -17.59 -21.40 4.98
CA PRO A 535 -17.12 -22.80 4.95
C PRO A 535 -15.83 -23.01 4.14
N ASN A 536 -15.34 -21.97 3.45
CA ASN A 536 -14.16 -22.05 2.59
C ASN A 536 -12.97 -22.67 3.33
N ARG A 537 -12.36 -23.71 2.74
CA ARG A 537 -11.22 -24.47 3.29
C ARG A 537 -11.44 -25.13 4.65
N PHE A 538 -12.64 -25.12 5.21
CA PHE A 538 -12.89 -25.74 6.52
C PHE A 538 -12.71 -27.25 6.47
N LEU A 539 -11.75 -27.76 7.25
CA LEU A 539 -11.38 -29.18 7.31
C LEU A 539 -11.18 -29.80 5.93
N GLN A 540 -10.51 -29.08 5.03
CA GLN A 540 -10.37 -29.46 3.61
C GLN A 540 -9.69 -30.83 3.43
N HIS A 541 -8.89 -31.28 4.39
CA HIS A 541 -8.23 -32.59 4.42
C HIS A 541 -9.15 -33.76 4.80
N TRP A 542 -10.36 -33.49 5.29
CA TRP A 542 -11.31 -34.54 5.67
C TRP A 542 -12.02 -35.14 4.45
N VAL A 543 -12.39 -36.41 4.55
CA VAL A 543 -13.09 -37.17 3.51
C VAL A 543 -14.50 -37.47 4.00
N ASP A 544 -15.51 -37.09 3.21
CA ASP A 544 -16.93 -37.30 3.53
C ASP A 544 -17.35 -36.81 4.93
N GLY A 545 -16.74 -35.72 5.40
CA GLY A 545 -17.05 -35.09 6.69
C GLY A 545 -16.43 -35.78 7.90
N ALA A 546 -15.42 -36.64 7.70
CA ALA A 546 -14.65 -37.28 8.75
C ALA A 546 -13.13 -37.26 8.46
N PRO A 547 -12.28 -37.42 9.49
CA PRO A 547 -10.84 -37.57 9.29
C PRO A 547 -10.51 -38.71 8.32
N ALA A 548 -9.48 -38.51 7.48
CA ALA A 548 -8.99 -39.59 6.63
C ALA A 548 -8.46 -40.75 7.49
N PRO A 549 -8.69 -42.03 7.10
CA PRO A 549 -8.23 -43.17 7.90
C PRO A 549 -6.72 -43.11 8.19
N GLY A 550 -6.34 -43.26 9.45
CA GLY A 550 -4.94 -43.19 9.91
C GLY A 550 -4.46 -41.78 10.29
N THR A 551 -5.33 -40.76 10.20
CA THR A 551 -5.02 -39.37 10.58
C THR A 551 -5.73 -38.92 11.87
N GLU A 552 -6.43 -39.83 12.54
CA GLU A 552 -7.28 -39.54 13.70
C GLU A 552 -6.52 -38.90 14.86
N ASP A 553 -5.27 -39.32 15.08
CA ASP A 553 -4.39 -38.83 16.16
C ASP A 553 -3.49 -37.66 15.76
N GLN A 554 -3.51 -37.27 14.48
CA GLN A 554 -2.80 -36.09 13.97
C GLN A 554 -3.47 -34.81 14.48
N PRO A 555 -2.72 -33.69 14.59
CA PRO A 555 -3.33 -32.42 14.94
C PRO A 555 -4.43 -32.05 13.93
N VAL A 556 -5.55 -31.52 14.43
CA VAL A 556 -6.55 -30.94 13.54
C VAL A 556 -6.00 -29.65 12.94
N THR A 557 -6.12 -29.52 11.62
CA THR A 557 -5.69 -28.35 10.83
C THR A 557 -6.84 -27.90 9.94
N TYR A 558 -6.63 -26.91 9.06
CA TYR A 558 -7.71 -26.32 8.25
C TYR A 558 -8.86 -25.77 9.11
N VAL A 559 -8.50 -25.15 10.22
CA VAL A 559 -9.38 -24.43 11.15
C VAL A 559 -8.83 -23.02 11.38
N ASP A 560 -9.70 -22.04 11.57
CA ASP A 560 -9.30 -20.66 11.87
C ASP A 560 -9.45 -20.33 13.36
N LEU A 561 -9.13 -19.10 13.74
CA LEU A 561 -9.18 -18.68 15.15
C LEU A 561 -10.58 -18.81 15.77
N PRO A 562 -11.69 -18.36 15.12
CA PRO A 562 -13.05 -18.67 15.56
C PRO A 562 -13.35 -20.16 15.74
N ASP A 563 -12.92 -21.01 14.79
CA ASP A 563 -13.13 -22.45 14.84
C ASP A 563 -12.44 -23.10 16.06
N ALA A 564 -11.21 -22.69 16.33
CA ALA A 564 -10.42 -23.17 17.46
C ALA A 564 -10.99 -22.69 18.80
N ARG A 565 -11.43 -21.43 18.88
CA ARG A 565 -12.13 -20.88 20.05
C ARG A 565 -13.43 -21.61 20.35
N ALA A 566 -14.21 -21.95 19.32
CA ALA A 566 -15.48 -22.68 19.48
C ALA A 566 -15.25 -24.08 20.08
N TYR A 567 -14.22 -24.79 19.62
CA TYR A 567 -13.82 -26.07 20.21
C TYR A 567 -13.37 -25.91 21.67
N ALA A 568 -12.48 -24.95 21.95
CA ALA A 568 -11.96 -24.75 23.30
C ALA A 568 -13.06 -24.40 24.30
N ALA A 569 -14.01 -23.54 23.89
CA ALA A 569 -15.18 -23.20 24.68
C ALA A 569 -16.09 -24.41 24.95
N TRP A 570 -16.26 -25.32 23.98
CA TRP A 570 -17.00 -26.56 24.18
C TRP A 570 -16.35 -27.46 25.25
N ARG A 571 -15.01 -27.48 25.34
CA ARG A 571 -14.27 -28.16 26.41
C ARG A 571 -14.23 -27.37 27.73
N GLY A 572 -14.91 -26.24 27.81
CA GLY A 572 -14.89 -25.37 28.99
C GLY A 572 -13.59 -24.59 29.21
N GLY A 573 -12.69 -24.56 28.21
CA GLY A 573 -11.43 -23.82 28.25
C GLY A 573 -11.39 -22.70 27.20
N ARG A 574 -10.17 -22.31 26.82
CA ARG A 574 -9.86 -21.36 25.75
C ARG A 574 -8.57 -21.77 25.03
N LEU A 575 -8.10 -20.98 24.07
CA LEU A 575 -6.74 -21.12 23.56
C LEU A 575 -5.73 -20.60 24.60
N PRO A 576 -4.50 -21.14 24.70
CA PRO A 576 -3.45 -20.53 25.51
C PRO A 576 -3.13 -19.14 24.98
N THR A 577 -2.74 -18.22 25.86
CA THR A 577 -2.07 -17.01 25.40
C THR A 577 -0.70 -17.37 24.79
N GLU A 578 -0.11 -16.47 24.01
CA GLU A 578 1.25 -16.67 23.48
C GLU A 578 2.29 -16.91 24.60
N ASP A 579 2.09 -16.25 25.75
CA ASP A 579 2.96 -16.30 26.92
C ASP A 579 2.80 -17.62 27.68
N GLU A 580 1.55 -18.07 27.88
CA GLU A 580 1.24 -19.36 28.51
C GLU A 580 1.75 -20.52 27.66
N TRP A 581 1.58 -20.44 26.34
CA TRP A 581 2.11 -21.45 25.43
C TRP A 581 3.63 -21.54 25.55
N GLN A 582 4.32 -20.40 25.55
CA GLN A 582 5.78 -20.34 25.65
C GLN A 582 6.30 -20.93 26.97
N ILE A 583 5.62 -20.65 28.09
CA ILE A 583 6.00 -21.20 29.40
C ILE A 583 5.68 -22.69 29.47
N GLY A 584 4.48 -23.09 29.07
CA GLY A 584 4.09 -24.50 29.07
C GLY A 584 5.02 -25.36 28.21
N ALA A 585 5.53 -24.82 27.11
CA ALA A 585 6.49 -25.50 26.24
C ALA A 585 7.87 -25.78 26.88
N LEU A 586 8.16 -25.19 28.04
CA LEU A 586 9.38 -25.46 28.82
C LEU A 586 9.19 -26.54 29.90
N GLU A 587 7.94 -26.91 30.19
CA GLU A 587 7.60 -27.87 31.24
C GLU A 587 7.79 -29.33 30.78
N GLU A 588 8.13 -30.20 31.73
CA GLU A 588 8.26 -31.63 31.46
C GLU A 588 6.90 -32.23 31.07
N GLY A 589 6.86 -32.95 29.95
CA GLY A 589 5.64 -33.58 29.44
C GLY A 589 4.87 -32.76 28.41
N PHE A 590 5.33 -31.55 28.05
CA PHE A 590 4.80 -30.84 26.88
C PHE A 590 5.21 -31.58 25.60
N ILE A 591 4.21 -31.93 24.78
CA ILE A 591 4.37 -32.74 23.57
C ILE A 591 3.87 -31.93 22.35
N ARG A 592 4.51 -32.17 21.21
CA ARG A 592 4.05 -31.68 19.91
C ARG A 592 3.72 -32.87 19.04
N ARG A 593 2.50 -32.90 18.50
CA ARG A 593 2.04 -33.95 17.60
C ARG A 593 2.69 -33.82 16.23
N GLU A 594 2.74 -34.95 15.51
CA GLU A 594 3.19 -35.02 14.13
C GLU A 594 1.99 -35.15 13.17
N PRO A 595 2.03 -34.49 11.99
CA PRO A 595 3.07 -33.56 11.56
C PRO A 595 3.07 -32.28 12.43
N LEU A 596 4.24 -31.68 12.65
CA LEU A 596 4.34 -30.42 13.40
C LEU A 596 3.51 -29.31 12.76
N VAL A 597 2.77 -28.57 13.59
CA VAL A 597 1.93 -27.43 13.19
C VAL A 597 2.22 -26.21 14.05
N TRP A 598 2.06 -25.03 13.45
CA TRP A 598 1.93 -23.78 14.18
C TRP A 598 0.72 -23.87 15.10
N ASN A 599 0.81 -23.29 16.30
CA ASN A 599 -0.29 -23.26 17.25
C ASN A 599 -0.94 -21.86 17.26
N LEU A 600 -2.26 -21.80 17.02
CA LEU A 600 -3.07 -20.62 17.30
C LEU A 600 -3.05 -20.30 18.81
N THR A 601 -3.01 -19.01 19.14
CA THR A 601 -3.04 -18.53 20.52
C THR A 601 -4.13 -17.47 20.71
N GLU A 602 -4.56 -17.26 21.95
CA GLU A 602 -5.57 -16.27 22.33
C GLU A 602 -4.97 -14.85 22.35
N SER A 603 -4.44 -14.41 21.21
CA SER A 603 -3.63 -13.19 21.05
C SER A 603 -4.11 -12.34 19.87
N GLU A 604 -5.39 -12.41 19.52
CA GLU A 604 -5.95 -11.53 18.50
C GLU A 604 -5.78 -10.07 18.92
N HIS A 605 -5.20 -9.26 18.03
CA HIS A 605 -5.12 -7.81 18.15
C HIS A 605 -5.88 -7.18 16.98
N ARG A 606 -6.47 -6.02 17.24
CA ARG A 606 -7.19 -5.23 16.26
C ARG A 606 -6.88 -3.75 16.45
N ASP A 607 -6.55 -3.07 15.37
CA ASP A 607 -6.52 -1.61 15.33
C ASP A 607 -7.82 -1.04 14.71
N GLY A 608 -8.64 -1.88 14.06
CA GLY A 608 -9.88 -1.52 13.38
C GLY A 608 -9.69 -1.13 11.90
N ARG A 609 -8.51 -1.43 11.36
CA ARG A 609 -8.19 -1.57 9.92
C ARG A 609 -7.69 -2.98 9.64
N SER A 610 -6.88 -3.53 10.53
CA SER A 610 -6.24 -4.84 10.41
C SER A 610 -6.43 -5.67 11.68
N ARG A 611 -6.25 -6.98 11.54
CA ARG A 611 -6.28 -7.95 12.62
C ARG A 611 -5.11 -8.91 12.47
N PHE A 612 -4.58 -9.38 13.59
CA PHE A 612 -3.53 -10.39 13.60
C PHE A 612 -3.57 -11.19 14.90
N CYS A 613 -2.98 -12.38 14.90
CA CYS A 613 -2.65 -13.11 16.12
C CYS A 613 -1.21 -13.60 16.08
N ILE A 614 -0.71 -14.08 17.21
CA ILE A 614 0.63 -14.63 17.32
C ILE A 614 0.57 -16.16 17.27
N LEU A 615 1.32 -16.74 16.33
CA LEU A 615 1.52 -18.18 16.25
C LEU A 615 2.80 -18.58 16.99
N LYS A 616 2.78 -19.79 17.57
CA LYS A 616 3.91 -20.37 18.31
C LYS A 616 4.26 -21.78 17.82
N GLY A 617 5.53 -22.15 18.00
CA GLY A 617 6.05 -23.50 17.78
C GLY A 617 6.57 -23.82 16.38
N GLY A 618 6.20 -23.10 15.32
CA GLY A 618 6.62 -23.49 13.96
C GLY A 618 5.83 -24.65 13.39
N SER A 619 6.09 -25.06 12.15
CA SER A 619 5.44 -26.21 11.50
C SER A 619 6.45 -27.12 10.81
N HIS A 620 6.04 -28.28 10.30
CA HIS A 620 6.92 -29.15 9.52
C HIS A 620 7.25 -28.58 8.13
N TYR A 621 6.42 -27.67 7.61
CA TYR A 621 6.56 -27.07 6.30
C TYR A 621 7.55 -25.90 6.30
N VAL A 622 8.36 -25.79 5.25
CA VAL A 622 9.30 -24.68 5.00
C VAL A 622 9.25 -24.34 3.53
N ALA A 623 8.82 -23.12 3.20
CA ALA A 623 9.01 -22.54 1.87
C ALA A 623 10.44 -21.95 1.77
N GLU A 624 11.19 -22.34 0.75
CA GLU A 624 12.58 -21.92 0.54
C GLU A 624 12.73 -21.04 -0.71
N GLY A 625 13.83 -20.27 -0.78
CA GLY A 625 14.20 -19.50 -1.97
C GLY A 625 13.84 -18.01 -1.93
N SER A 626 13.15 -17.54 -0.89
CA SER A 626 12.85 -16.13 -0.68
C SER A 626 12.73 -15.79 0.81
N ASP A 627 13.33 -14.68 1.24
CA ASP A 627 13.21 -14.16 2.63
C ASP A 627 11.81 -13.55 2.92
N TRP A 628 10.99 -13.41 1.88
CA TRP A 628 9.63 -12.88 1.96
C TRP A 628 8.61 -13.90 2.48
N TYR A 629 8.89 -15.21 2.40
CA TYR A 629 7.96 -16.23 2.90
C TYR A 629 7.79 -16.17 4.41
N ALA A 630 6.59 -16.51 4.89
CA ALA A 630 6.32 -16.77 6.29
C ALA A 630 7.33 -17.78 6.86
N ASP A 631 7.68 -17.62 8.13
CA ASP A 631 8.64 -18.52 8.76
C ASP A 631 8.00 -19.92 8.86
N GLY A 632 8.78 -20.93 8.46
CA GLY A 632 8.41 -22.34 8.55
C GLY A 632 9.32 -23.10 9.51
N GLY A 633 9.19 -24.43 9.52
CA GLY A 633 10.08 -25.32 10.27
C GLY A 633 9.78 -25.34 11.77
N PRO A 634 10.31 -26.33 12.51
CA PRO A 634 10.22 -26.35 13.97
C PRO A 634 10.87 -25.10 14.56
N GLN A 635 10.18 -24.42 15.45
CA GLN A 635 10.66 -23.21 16.10
C GLN A 635 10.76 -23.41 17.62
N ASP A 636 11.75 -22.76 18.23
CA ASP A 636 11.91 -22.73 19.68
C ASP A 636 10.74 -21.99 20.35
N PRO A 637 10.47 -22.23 21.65
CA PRO A 637 9.33 -21.64 22.32
C PRO A 637 9.31 -20.11 22.38
N ASP A 638 10.46 -19.46 22.31
CA ASP A 638 10.60 -18.01 22.32
C ASP A 638 10.34 -17.35 20.96
N VAL A 639 10.24 -18.13 19.89
CA VAL A 639 9.92 -17.61 18.55
C VAL A 639 8.44 -17.32 18.42
N SER A 640 8.11 -16.16 17.87
CA SER A 640 6.76 -15.69 17.64
C SER A 640 6.60 -15.26 16.18
N PHE A 641 5.48 -15.65 15.57
CA PHE A 641 5.13 -15.22 14.22
C PHE A 641 3.80 -14.45 14.24
N LYS A 642 3.82 -13.21 13.74
CA LYS A 642 2.61 -12.39 13.55
C LYS A 642 1.86 -12.89 12.32
N LEU A 643 0.81 -13.68 12.52
CA LEU A 643 -0.12 -14.04 11.45
C LEU A 643 -1.09 -12.89 11.25
N VAL A 644 -0.94 -12.16 10.15
CA VAL A 644 -1.95 -11.19 9.70
C VAL A 644 -3.19 -11.98 9.30
N LEU A 645 -4.27 -11.82 10.07
CA LEU A 645 -5.48 -12.61 9.88
C LEU A 645 -6.14 -12.21 8.57
N THR A 646 -6.29 -13.19 7.71
CA THR A 646 -7.06 -13.11 6.48
C THR A 646 -8.55 -13.31 6.79
N GLY A 647 -9.40 -12.99 5.82
CA GLY A 647 -10.83 -13.25 5.88
C GLY A 647 -11.19 -14.48 5.07
N GLY A 648 -12.48 -14.79 5.01
CA GLY A 648 -13.02 -15.77 4.06
C GLY A 648 -12.46 -17.19 4.21
N GLY A 649 -11.96 -17.58 5.38
CA GLY A 649 -11.36 -18.90 5.62
C GLY A 649 -9.96 -19.08 5.06
N LEU A 650 -9.27 -18.03 4.58
CA LEU A 650 -7.90 -18.16 4.07
C LEU A 650 -6.83 -18.42 5.14
N ASP A 651 -7.15 -18.18 6.42
CA ASP A 651 -6.29 -18.52 7.55
C ASP A 651 -6.21 -20.03 7.79
N ARG A 652 -7.16 -20.78 7.22
CA ARG A 652 -7.22 -22.24 7.34
C ARG A 652 -6.12 -22.87 6.50
N SER A 653 -5.06 -23.21 7.21
CA SER A 653 -3.85 -23.81 6.66
C SER A 653 -3.72 -25.26 7.12
N GLU A 654 -3.10 -26.09 6.30
CA GLU A 654 -2.69 -27.45 6.70
C GLU A 654 -1.60 -27.46 7.76
N ASN A 655 -0.92 -26.32 7.98
CA ASN A 655 0.22 -26.18 8.89
C ASN A 655 -0.12 -25.42 10.17
N ILE A 656 -1.40 -25.11 10.39
CA ILE A 656 -1.89 -24.41 11.59
C ILE A 656 -2.90 -25.31 12.31
N GLY A 657 -2.61 -25.62 13.57
CA GLY A 657 -3.51 -26.26 14.50
C GLY A 657 -3.55 -25.48 15.81
N PHE A 658 -4.00 -26.12 16.89
CA PHE A 658 -4.12 -25.47 18.19
C PHE A 658 -4.15 -26.47 19.36
N ARG A 659 -4.01 -25.92 20.57
CA ARG A 659 -4.21 -26.62 21.84
C ARG A 659 -5.06 -25.76 22.76
N CYS A 660 -5.53 -26.33 23.86
CA CYS A 660 -6.39 -25.65 24.82
C CYS A 660 -5.64 -25.25 26.10
N ALA A 661 -6.18 -24.28 26.82
CA ALA A 661 -5.78 -23.85 28.14
C ALA A 661 -7.00 -23.72 29.07
N GLY A 662 -6.76 -23.93 30.36
CA GLY A 662 -7.78 -23.99 31.42
C GLY A 662 -7.46 -23.08 32.58
#